data_AF-E3QEL7-F1
#
_entry.id   AF-E3QEL7-F1
#
_cell.length_a   1.000
_cell.length_b   1.000
_cell.length_c   1.000
_cell.angle_alpha   90.00
_cell.angle_beta   90.00
_cell.angle_gamma   90.00
#
_symmetry.space_group_name_H-M   'P 1'
#
loop_
_entity.id
_entity.type
_entity.pdbx_description
1 polymer ?
#
loop_
_entity_poly.entity_id
_entity_poly.type
_entity_poly.pdbx_seq_one_letter_code
_entity_poly.pdbx_strand_id
1 'polypeptide(L)'
;MPPSRPTARCCRAVQQQIRAPPDNIWITDVALASAFERYCHVSRAARRKSSSVPGPLENRGRLGKRKMTDMHINTQPTLPPWAIEFSSDLRQWTWQPPTKRLSEENRVLPSQQRQFVPWGISRWWTNKVERKEEESDTTAVENQPEIKFRNQLAKARAAIAASTSDVISPAYFNFIGGLQHDLESGILDPEMVNIAVSTFPSSLIGTGVDGEVVNASIEMFLSAVVNGIASSKVLGPTEFDASLWDLVLRQISQLPANDTTAPLFKTTLDAIPLHYVDDVHEGIIAVVQKLAMCHPPEGGRAADIGAALHRLSPADHGVLLEKMETAVYEGSAAFEEEPLRKLRFLWLQTLAHMPHVNTDYLLDACVRSAYFDRKELSVDRDLGRLLIQQWTSRGYLWYHERVEEGWNHDSSCHAELNFASLAAHISFWEPAGHRENRRVALLMSLFRALRRLDREKELMASLQRYCKIKKKLSILPFRNLAMASCDYKTALEIFMLLDDHRAKLKRSLAQQWAWTDWATDHIKSMIEDDSISPASVWKVVNCGVRRGFLNKVQEQVYMKRRARLMEDMALWFSKKYHRTDAKALRQVCLCIGWLRGHNIELSHKSLLAVLAVVSRELKRGEPGRTRRLFWLVNLVEQYQGPEERRAVAKVLERWRRANADLSVCGIDASSR
;
A
#
# COMPACT_ATOMS: atom_id res chain seq x y z
N MET A 1 -24.07 -44.75 33.41
CA MET A 1 -25.50 -44.41 33.24
C MET A 1 -25.97 -43.72 34.50
N PRO A 2 -26.35 -42.44 34.40
CA PRO A 2 -27.78 -42.04 34.50
C PRO A 2 -28.13 -40.88 33.51
N PRO A 3 -29.36 -40.35 33.49
CA PRO A 3 -30.34 -40.50 32.41
C PRO A 3 -30.27 -39.45 31.28
N SER A 4 -30.66 -39.89 30.09
CA SER A 4 -30.82 -39.13 28.86
C SER A 4 -31.96 -38.11 28.95
N ARG A 5 -31.66 -36.86 28.61
CA ARG A 5 -32.66 -35.80 28.42
C ARG A 5 -33.47 -36.04 27.14
N PRO A 6 -34.79 -35.84 27.14
CA PRO A 6 -35.61 -36.02 25.95
C PRO A 6 -35.30 -34.94 24.91
N THR A 7 -35.04 -35.38 23.69
CA THR A 7 -34.94 -34.55 22.49
C THR A 7 -36.30 -33.94 22.18
N ALA A 8 -36.35 -32.61 22.06
CA ALA A 8 -37.54 -31.86 21.67
C ALA A 8 -38.01 -32.29 20.27
N ARG A 9 -39.01 -33.17 20.22
CA ARG A 9 -39.71 -33.64 19.00
C ARG A 9 -40.80 -32.67 18.53
N CYS A 10 -40.60 -31.36 18.60
CA CYS A 10 -41.61 -30.37 18.20
C CYS A 10 -41.28 -29.55 16.95
N CYS A 11 -40.19 -29.86 16.22
CA CYS A 11 -39.83 -29.10 15.01
C CYS A 11 -40.13 -29.83 13.69
N ARG A 12 -40.63 -31.08 13.72
CA ARG A 12 -40.93 -31.85 12.49
C ARG A 12 -42.39 -31.85 12.04
N ALA A 13 -43.31 -31.28 12.82
CA ALA A 13 -44.73 -31.21 12.46
C ALA A 13 -45.15 -29.90 11.78
N VAL A 14 -44.26 -28.90 11.65
CA VAL A 14 -44.57 -27.61 11.00
C VAL A 14 -44.01 -27.53 9.56
N GLN A 15 -43.39 -28.61 9.08
CA GLN A 15 -42.86 -28.71 7.70
C GLN A 15 -43.78 -29.49 6.75
N GLN A 16 -45.07 -29.64 7.09
CA GLN A 16 -46.08 -30.06 6.12
C GLN A 16 -46.83 -28.83 5.59
N GLN A 17 -46.73 -28.69 4.27
CA GLN A 17 -47.24 -27.63 3.40
C GLN A 17 -48.57 -27.01 3.84
N ILE A 18 -48.53 -25.76 4.30
CA ILE A 18 -49.69 -24.87 4.24
C ILE A 18 -49.61 -24.14 2.89
N ARG A 19 -50.21 -24.73 1.85
CA ARG A 19 -50.71 -23.95 0.71
C ARG A 19 -51.97 -23.23 1.21
N ALA A 20 -51.84 -21.96 1.58
CA ALA A 20 -53.00 -21.12 1.85
C ALA A 20 -53.57 -20.60 0.51
N PRO A 21 -54.89 -20.65 0.28
CA PRO A 21 -55.54 -19.84 -0.75
C PRO A 21 -55.40 -18.35 -0.40
N PRO A 22 -55.53 -17.43 -1.37
CA PRO A 22 -55.38 -16.00 -1.14
C PRO A 22 -56.66 -15.42 -0.52
N ASP A 23 -57.07 -15.93 0.64
CA ASP A 23 -58.08 -15.28 1.47
C ASP A 23 -57.36 -14.60 2.64
N ASN A 24 -57.40 -13.27 2.63
CA ASN A 24 -56.82 -12.43 3.66
C ASN A 24 -57.51 -12.74 5.00
N ILE A 25 -56.88 -13.54 5.85
CA ILE A 25 -57.27 -13.66 7.26
C ILE A 25 -56.75 -12.41 7.97
N TRP A 26 -57.65 -11.46 8.22
CA TRP A 26 -57.34 -10.26 9.00
C TRP A 26 -57.17 -10.66 10.46
N ILE A 27 -55.93 -10.75 10.94
CA ILE A 27 -55.64 -10.86 12.37
C ILE A 27 -55.87 -9.47 12.96
N THR A 28 -56.86 -9.33 13.84
CA THR A 28 -57.12 -8.06 14.51
C THR A 28 -56.00 -7.72 15.49
N ASP A 29 -55.70 -6.43 15.66
CA ASP A 29 -54.65 -5.95 16.58
C ASP A 29 -54.87 -6.46 18.01
N VAL A 30 -56.12 -6.72 18.40
CA VAL A 30 -56.49 -7.28 19.71
C VAL A 30 -55.99 -8.72 19.87
N ALA A 31 -56.10 -9.54 18.83
CA ALA A 31 -55.60 -10.91 18.84
C ALA A 31 -54.06 -10.93 18.90
N LEU A 32 -53.41 -9.99 18.21
CA LEU A 32 -51.96 -9.84 18.21
C LEU A 32 -51.44 -9.37 19.58
N ALA A 33 -52.10 -8.38 20.18
CA ALA A 33 -51.77 -7.87 21.52
C ALA A 33 -51.94 -8.97 22.59
N SER A 34 -53.04 -9.73 22.54
CA SER A 34 -53.29 -10.84 23.48
C SER A 34 -52.26 -11.98 23.34
N ALA A 35 -51.79 -12.26 22.12
CA ALA A 35 -50.74 -13.26 21.90
C ALA A 35 -49.37 -12.76 22.40
N PHE A 36 -49.08 -11.47 22.20
CA PHE A 36 -47.85 -10.85 22.68
C PHE A 36 -47.78 -10.78 24.22
N GLU A 37 -48.89 -10.42 24.88
CA GLU A 37 -48.96 -10.42 26.34
C GLU A 37 -48.75 -11.82 26.93
N ARG A 38 -49.35 -12.85 26.33
CA ARG A 38 -49.13 -14.25 26.72
C ARG A 38 -47.67 -14.67 26.56
N TYR A 39 -47.01 -14.24 25.50
CA TYR A 39 -45.57 -14.48 25.30
C TYR A 39 -44.73 -13.77 26.39
N CYS A 40 -45.04 -12.52 26.72
CA CYS A 40 -44.35 -11.77 27.78
C CYS A 40 -44.57 -12.39 29.18
N HIS A 41 -45.74 -12.98 29.44
CA HIS A 41 -46.02 -13.68 30.68
C HIS A 41 -45.24 -15.00 30.81
N VAL A 42 -45.07 -15.75 29.73
CA VAL A 42 -44.33 -17.03 29.72
C VAL A 42 -42.80 -16.83 29.72
N SER A 43 -42.29 -15.69 29.23
CA SER A 43 -40.86 -15.44 29.04
C SER A 43 -40.11 -14.83 30.24
N ARG A 44 -40.72 -14.76 31.44
CA ARG A 44 -40.00 -14.36 32.67
C ARG A 44 -39.09 -15.48 33.20
N ALA A 45 -38.02 -15.78 32.47
CA ALA A 45 -36.91 -16.59 32.94
C ALA A 45 -35.84 -15.71 33.62
N ALA A 46 -35.69 -15.88 34.93
CA ALA A 46 -34.54 -15.58 35.81
C ALA A 46 -33.56 -14.46 35.40
N ARG A 47 -33.69 -13.28 36.04
CA ARG A 47 -32.64 -12.25 36.08
C ARG A 47 -31.37 -12.79 36.78
N ARG A 48 -30.30 -13.04 36.04
CA ARG A 48 -28.94 -13.08 36.62
C ARG A 48 -28.46 -11.64 36.85
N LYS A 49 -28.29 -11.26 38.11
CA LYS A 49 -27.51 -10.08 38.51
C LYS A 49 -26.03 -10.42 38.33
N SER A 50 -25.35 -9.83 37.34
CA SER A 50 -23.88 -9.79 37.31
C SER A 50 -23.43 -8.39 37.70
N SER A 51 -22.79 -8.31 38.86
CA SER A 51 -22.15 -7.11 39.41
C SER A 51 -21.04 -6.61 38.49
N SER A 52 -20.98 -5.29 38.28
CA SER A 52 -19.84 -4.60 37.67
C SER A 52 -19.10 -3.85 38.78
N VAL A 53 -18.16 -4.51 39.42
CA VAL A 53 -17.13 -3.84 40.22
C VAL A 53 -15.78 -4.19 39.60
N PRO A 54 -15.12 -3.25 38.90
CA PRO A 54 -13.75 -3.43 38.46
C PRO A 54 -12.83 -3.61 39.68
N GLY A 55 -11.94 -4.59 39.64
CA GLY A 55 -11.09 -4.93 40.77
C GLY A 55 -10.13 -3.79 41.18
N PRO A 56 -9.61 -3.79 42.42
CA PRO A 56 -8.78 -2.71 42.99
C PRO A 56 -7.54 -2.34 42.17
N LEU A 57 -7.05 -3.26 41.34
CA LEU A 57 -5.89 -3.06 40.47
C LEU A 57 -6.22 -2.26 39.20
N GLU A 58 -7.47 -2.29 38.72
CA GLU A 58 -7.89 -1.55 37.53
C GLU A 58 -8.06 -0.04 37.81
N ASN A 59 -8.37 0.34 39.05
CA ASN A 59 -8.41 1.73 39.49
C ASN A 59 -7.02 2.38 39.54
N ARG A 60 -5.96 1.62 39.85
CA ARG A 60 -4.58 2.15 39.86
C ARG A 60 -4.04 2.39 38.44
N GLY A 61 -4.34 1.51 37.50
CA GLY A 61 -3.96 1.69 36.09
C GLY A 61 -4.61 2.92 35.43
N ARG A 62 -5.83 3.29 35.86
CA ARG A 62 -6.54 4.49 35.36
C ARG A 62 -6.10 5.79 36.05
N LEU A 63 -5.64 5.75 37.30
CA LEU A 63 -5.07 6.92 37.99
C LEU A 63 -3.69 7.33 37.43
N GLY A 64 -2.84 6.36 37.07
CA GLY A 64 -1.53 6.64 36.47
C GLY A 64 -1.62 7.35 35.11
N LYS A 65 -2.64 7.02 34.30
CA LYS A 65 -2.88 7.66 33.00
C LYS A 65 -3.42 9.09 33.09
N ARG A 66 -3.96 9.51 34.24
CA ARG A 66 -4.45 10.89 34.44
C ARG A 66 -3.36 11.85 34.92
N LYS A 67 -2.32 11.36 35.61
CA LYS A 67 -1.21 12.21 36.07
C LYS A 67 -0.20 12.59 34.99
N MET A 68 -0.18 11.90 33.84
CA MET A 68 0.71 12.22 32.71
C MET A 68 0.13 13.27 31.75
N THR A 69 -1.16 13.62 31.88
CA THR A 69 -1.83 14.63 31.03
C THR A 69 -2.06 15.96 31.73
N ASP A 70 -1.78 16.07 33.04
CA ASP A 70 -2.04 17.29 33.84
C ASP A 70 -0.78 18.12 34.16
N MET A 71 0.40 17.75 33.63
CA MET A 71 1.59 18.57 33.72
C MET A 71 2.02 19.03 32.33
N HIS A 72 1.94 20.34 32.12
CA HIS A 72 2.14 21.06 30.86
C HIS A 72 1.00 20.94 29.85
N ILE A 73 0.10 21.93 29.87
CA ILE A 73 -0.04 22.96 28.83
C ILE A 73 -1.26 23.83 29.22
N ASN A 74 -1.02 25.11 29.51
CA ASN A 74 -2.08 26.13 29.46
C ASN A 74 -2.45 26.32 27.98
N THR A 75 -3.47 25.63 27.49
CA THR A 75 -4.09 25.90 26.18
C THR A 75 -5.55 26.26 26.39
N GLN A 76 -5.89 27.50 26.07
CA GLN A 76 -7.24 27.85 25.67
C GLN A 76 -7.70 26.95 24.51
N PRO A 77 -9.00 26.61 24.41
CA PRO A 77 -9.50 25.78 23.32
C PRO A 77 -9.44 26.55 22.00
N THR A 78 -8.47 26.21 21.15
CA THR A 78 -8.33 26.77 19.80
C THR A 78 -9.34 26.14 18.84
N LEU A 79 -10.08 27.01 18.14
CA LEU A 79 -10.98 26.67 17.04
C LEU A 79 -10.20 26.13 15.82
N PRO A 80 -10.85 25.37 14.92
CA PRO A 80 -10.22 24.84 13.72
C PRO A 80 -9.68 25.93 12.77
N PRO A 81 -8.71 25.61 11.88
CA PRO A 81 -7.82 26.57 11.22
C PRO A 81 -8.47 27.62 10.31
N TRP A 82 -9.74 27.47 9.95
CA TRP A 82 -10.48 28.41 9.12
C TRP A 82 -11.30 29.42 9.93
N ALA A 83 -11.27 29.35 11.27
CA ALA A 83 -12.06 30.18 12.18
C ALA A 83 -11.20 31.09 13.08
N ILE A 84 -9.96 31.41 12.68
CA ILE A 84 -9.08 32.34 13.39
C ILE A 84 -9.07 33.67 12.62
N GLU A 85 -9.72 34.70 13.16
CA GLU A 85 -9.89 36.00 12.50
C GLU A 85 -8.68 36.94 12.59
N PHE A 86 -7.62 36.58 13.34
CA PHE A 86 -6.38 37.38 13.38
C PHE A 86 -5.15 36.48 13.47
N SER A 87 -4.24 36.60 12.50
CA SER A 87 -2.94 35.92 12.50
C SER A 87 -2.03 36.50 13.56
N SER A 88 -1.57 35.67 14.50
CA SER A 88 -0.60 36.08 15.53
C SER A 88 0.71 36.57 14.89
N ASP A 89 1.21 37.73 15.35
CA ASP A 89 2.44 38.36 14.87
C ASP A 89 3.67 37.51 15.23
N LEU A 90 4.29 36.90 14.21
CA LEU A 90 5.46 36.02 14.35
C LEU A 90 6.75 36.76 14.71
N ARG A 91 6.75 38.10 14.74
CA ARG A 91 7.92 38.91 15.13
C ARG A 91 8.26 38.85 16.62
N GLN A 92 7.34 38.38 17.46
CA GLN A 92 7.53 38.25 18.91
C GLN A 92 8.08 36.88 19.33
N TRP A 93 8.26 35.95 18.39
CA TRP A 93 8.75 34.62 18.69
C TRP A 93 10.28 34.59 18.75
N THR A 94 10.85 34.74 19.95
CA THR A 94 12.27 34.53 20.20
C THR A 94 12.51 33.15 20.82
N TRP A 95 13.22 32.29 20.09
CA TRP A 95 13.67 30.99 20.59
C TRP A 95 14.79 31.17 21.61
N GLN A 96 14.72 30.50 22.76
CA GLN A 96 15.82 30.40 23.72
C GLN A 96 16.28 28.93 23.87
N PRO A 97 17.60 28.66 23.84
CA PRO A 97 18.14 27.32 24.02
C PRO A 97 17.99 26.82 25.47
N PRO A 98 17.74 25.52 25.71
CA PRO A 98 17.74 24.95 27.06
C PRO A 98 19.15 25.01 27.69
N THR A 99 19.25 25.60 28.89
CA THR A 99 20.51 25.72 29.63
C THR A 99 21.07 24.35 30.01
N LYS A 100 22.38 24.13 29.76
CA LYS A 100 23.11 22.92 30.14
C LYS A 100 23.09 22.72 31.66
N ARG A 101 22.53 21.59 32.13
CA ARG A 101 22.78 21.11 33.49
C ARG A 101 24.22 20.58 33.56
N LEU A 102 24.99 21.15 34.47
CA LEU A 102 26.29 20.61 34.90
C LEU A 102 26.05 19.41 35.84
N SER A 103 26.80 18.34 35.53
CA SER A 103 27.31 17.26 36.39
C SER A 103 26.54 16.88 37.66
N GLU A 104 26.14 15.60 37.74
CA GLU A 104 26.61 14.76 38.84
C GLU A 104 26.64 13.28 38.44
N GLU A 105 27.70 12.64 38.93
CA GLU A 105 28.30 11.37 38.55
C GLU A 105 27.60 10.10 39.05
N ASN A 106 27.92 9.00 38.37
CA ASN A 106 28.09 7.64 38.89
C ASN A 106 26.86 6.90 39.46
N ARG A 107 26.23 6.07 38.61
CA ARG A 107 25.93 4.66 38.95
C ARG A 107 26.05 3.75 37.73
N VAL A 108 26.99 2.81 37.82
CA VAL A 108 27.25 1.71 36.88
C VAL A 108 26.42 0.49 37.30
N LEU A 109 25.69 -0.12 36.34
CA LEU A 109 25.48 -1.56 36.08
C LEU A 109 24.22 -1.77 35.20
N PRO A 110 24.14 -2.86 34.40
CA PRO A 110 24.01 -2.74 32.95
C PRO A 110 22.67 -3.28 32.43
N SER A 111 22.12 -2.63 31.40
CA SER A 111 20.98 -3.16 30.64
C SER A 111 21.39 -3.53 29.22
N GLN A 112 21.46 -4.84 29.01
CA GLN A 112 21.23 -5.59 27.78
C GLN A 112 20.69 -4.77 26.60
N GLN A 113 21.55 -4.55 25.60
CA GLN A 113 21.13 -4.28 24.25
C GLN A 113 21.62 -5.43 23.37
N ARG A 114 20.67 -6.28 22.97
CA ARG A 114 20.87 -7.36 22.00
C ARG A 114 21.23 -6.73 20.66
N GLN A 115 22.52 -6.71 20.35
CA GLN A 115 23.01 -6.59 18.99
C GLN A 115 22.92 -7.97 18.34
N PHE A 116 22.06 -8.10 17.34
CA PHE A 116 22.15 -9.21 16.39
C PHE A 116 23.31 -8.89 15.45
N VAL A 117 24.41 -9.63 15.61
CA VAL A 117 25.55 -9.66 14.69
C VAL A 117 25.26 -10.78 13.68
N PRO A 118 25.33 -10.53 12.35
CA PRO A 118 25.30 -11.61 11.36
C PRO A 118 26.47 -12.56 11.59
N TRP A 119 26.15 -13.84 11.68
CA TRP A 119 27.05 -14.90 12.11
C TRP A 119 27.96 -15.33 10.95
N GLY A 120 29.28 -15.28 11.17
CA GLY A 120 30.30 -15.78 10.27
C GLY A 120 31.49 -14.81 10.16
N ILE A 121 32.65 -15.20 10.70
CA ILE A 121 33.97 -14.53 10.72
C ILE A 121 34.43 -13.97 12.09
N SER A 122 33.56 -13.70 13.08
CA SER A 122 34.01 -13.09 14.35
C SER A 122 34.75 -14.00 15.37
N ARG A 123 35.44 -15.09 14.98
CA ARG A 123 36.05 -16.01 15.97
C ARG A 123 37.57 -15.97 16.14
N TRP A 124 38.36 -15.19 15.39
CA TRP A 124 39.82 -15.46 15.32
C TRP A 124 40.78 -14.37 15.82
N TRP A 125 40.34 -13.44 16.68
CA TRP A 125 41.25 -12.49 17.31
C TRP A 125 41.58 -12.87 18.77
N THR A 126 42.52 -13.80 18.95
CA THR A 126 43.44 -13.80 20.10
C THR A 126 44.79 -14.34 19.66
N ASN A 127 45.68 -13.43 19.25
CA ASN A 127 47.11 -13.47 19.57
C ASN A 127 47.75 -12.16 19.14
N LYS A 128 47.90 -11.23 20.10
CA LYS A 128 48.83 -10.11 19.98
C LYS A 128 50.24 -10.70 20.03
N VAL A 129 50.97 -10.55 18.93
CA VAL A 129 52.44 -10.67 18.95
C VAL A 129 52.97 -9.25 19.04
N GLU A 130 53.57 -8.91 20.19
CA GLU A 130 54.38 -7.71 20.36
C GLU A 130 55.54 -7.75 19.37
N ARG A 131 55.67 -6.71 18.55
CA ARG A 131 56.86 -6.51 17.71
C ARG A 131 57.70 -5.41 18.35
N LYS A 132 58.91 -5.77 18.79
CA LYS A 132 59.93 -4.82 19.25
C LYS A 132 60.29 -3.87 18.11
N GLU A 133 60.24 -2.58 18.41
CA GLU A 133 60.81 -1.51 17.61
C GLU A 133 62.35 -1.62 17.67
N GLU A 134 62.98 -1.73 16.51
CA GLU A 134 64.40 -1.41 16.34
C GLU A 134 64.44 -0.15 15.47
N GLU A 135 64.86 0.95 16.11
CA GLU A 135 65.28 2.18 15.44
C GLU A 135 66.50 1.90 14.55
N SER A 136 66.43 2.36 13.31
CA SER A 136 67.64 2.74 12.59
C SER A 136 67.36 3.96 11.71
N ASP A 137 68.04 5.05 12.06
CA ASP A 137 68.29 6.20 11.21
C ASP A 137 69.14 5.76 10.00
N THR A 138 68.71 6.07 8.77
CA THR A 138 69.48 6.92 7.84
C THR A 138 68.73 7.18 6.54
N THR A 139 68.83 8.44 6.12
CA THR A 139 68.38 9.07 4.87
C THR A 139 68.71 8.27 3.59
N ALA A 140 67.67 7.84 2.86
CA ALA A 140 67.74 7.52 1.43
C ALA A 140 66.41 7.83 0.72
N VAL A 141 66.43 9.00 0.08
CA VAL A 141 65.52 9.65 -0.87
C VAL A 141 64.58 8.71 -1.69
N GLU A 142 63.29 8.96 -1.50
CA GLU A 142 62.10 8.82 -2.39
C GLU A 142 61.60 7.46 -2.92
N ASN A 143 62.37 6.38 -3.05
CA ASN A 143 61.88 5.15 -3.74
C ASN A 143 61.70 3.88 -2.87
N GLN A 144 61.98 3.94 -1.57
CA GLN A 144 61.88 2.75 -0.69
C GLN A 144 60.47 2.17 -0.45
N PRO A 145 59.39 2.97 -0.26
CA PRO A 145 58.06 2.41 0.00
C PRO A 145 57.51 1.68 -1.24
N GLU A 146 57.81 2.18 -2.43
CA GLU A 146 57.37 1.61 -3.71
C GLU A 146 57.93 0.20 -3.95
N ILE A 147 59.24 0.06 -3.80
CA ILE A 147 59.96 -1.21 -3.97
C ILE A 147 59.49 -2.22 -2.91
N LYS A 148 59.26 -1.76 -1.67
CA LYS A 148 58.78 -2.61 -0.58
C LYS A 148 57.38 -3.15 -0.86
N PHE A 149 56.47 -2.33 -1.38
CA PHE A 149 55.10 -2.73 -1.71
C PHE A 149 55.05 -3.70 -2.91
N ARG A 150 55.79 -3.41 -3.99
CA ARG A 150 55.91 -4.33 -5.14
C ARG A 150 56.47 -5.70 -4.73
N ASN A 151 57.45 -5.71 -3.83
CA ASN A 151 57.99 -6.95 -3.26
C ASN A 151 56.98 -7.70 -2.40
N GLN A 152 56.08 -7.00 -1.69
CA GLN A 152 54.98 -7.63 -0.95
C GLN A 152 53.96 -8.27 -1.90
N LEU A 153 53.59 -7.60 -3.01
CA LEU A 153 52.71 -8.17 -4.04
C LEU A 153 53.33 -9.42 -4.68
N ALA A 154 54.63 -9.40 -4.99
CA ALA A 154 55.33 -10.56 -5.52
C ALA A 154 55.33 -11.75 -4.52
N LYS A 155 55.55 -11.47 -3.23
CA LYS A 155 55.45 -12.49 -2.16
C LYS A 155 54.02 -13.02 -2.00
N ALA A 156 53.01 -12.17 -2.10
CA ALA A 156 51.60 -12.55 -2.06
C ALA A 156 51.23 -13.48 -3.22
N ARG A 157 51.69 -13.15 -4.44
CA ARG A 157 51.54 -14.02 -5.62
C ARG A 157 52.23 -15.37 -5.43
N ALA A 158 53.45 -15.38 -4.89
CA ALA A 158 54.16 -16.63 -4.60
C ALA A 158 53.44 -17.47 -3.53
N ALA A 159 52.83 -16.83 -2.53
CA ALA A 159 52.03 -17.51 -1.52
C ALA A 159 50.77 -18.16 -2.10
N ILE A 160 50.12 -17.51 -3.08
CA ILE A 160 48.99 -18.10 -3.82
C ILE A 160 49.47 -19.26 -4.70
N ALA A 161 50.57 -19.09 -5.44
CA ALA A 161 51.15 -20.16 -6.26
C ALA A 161 51.55 -21.39 -5.43
N ALA A 162 51.87 -21.21 -4.14
CA ALA A 162 52.16 -22.28 -3.19
C ALA A 162 50.91 -22.83 -2.46
N SER A 163 49.72 -22.29 -2.72
CA SER A 163 48.46 -22.75 -2.12
C SER A 163 47.98 -24.05 -2.78
N THR A 164 47.29 -24.88 -1.99
CA THR A 164 46.67 -26.12 -2.50
C THR A 164 45.27 -25.82 -3.05
N SER A 165 44.65 -26.78 -3.76
CA SER A 165 43.33 -26.61 -4.40
C SER A 165 42.23 -26.12 -3.46
N ASP A 166 42.36 -26.35 -2.15
CA ASP A 166 41.28 -26.12 -1.19
C ASP A 166 41.68 -25.13 -0.05
N VAL A 167 42.94 -24.69 0.01
CA VAL A 167 43.43 -23.88 1.14
C VAL A 167 44.39 -22.79 0.67
N ILE A 168 43.96 -21.54 0.82
CA ILE A 168 44.79 -20.34 0.63
C ILE A 168 45.87 -20.29 1.71
N SER A 169 47.11 -20.00 1.31
CA SER A 169 48.26 -19.91 2.22
C SER A 169 48.06 -18.85 3.33
N PRO A 170 48.38 -19.16 4.60
CA PRO A 170 48.36 -18.19 5.71
C PRO A 170 49.20 -16.93 5.44
N ALA A 171 50.26 -17.06 4.63
CA ALA A 171 51.08 -15.92 4.24
C ALA A 171 50.30 -14.89 3.40
N TYR A 172 49.33 -15.35 2.60
CA TYR A 172 48.44 -14.47 1.85
C TYR A 172 47.45 -13.74 2.76
N PHE A 173 46.87 -14.42 3.75
CA PHE A 173 45.99 -13.79 4.74
C PHE A 173 46.70 -12.68 5.53
N ASN A 174 47.95 -12.93 5.95
CA ASN A 174 48.76 -11.92 6.63
C ASN A 174 49.05 -10.72 5.72
N PHE A 175 49.29 -10.95 4.43
CA PHE A 175 49.45 -9.88 3.46
C PHE A 175 48.16 -9.06 3.32
N ILE A 176 47.00 -9.69 3.16
CA ILE A 176 45.70 -9.02 3.04
C ILE A 176 45.41 -8.15 4.27
N GLY A 177 45.64 -8.67 5.48
CA GLY A 177 45.48 -7.89 6.71
C GLY A 177 46.44 -6.71 6.82
N GLY A 178 47.69 -6.91 6.37
CA GLY A 178 48.68 -5.82 6.30
C GLY A 178 48.30 -4.75 5.29
N LEU A 179 47.88 -5.14 4.08
CA LEU A 179 47.43 -4.24 3.03
C LEU A 179 46.26 -3.36 3.51
N GLN A 180 45.26 -3.96 4.13
CA GLN A 180 44.13 -3.21 4.67
C GLN A 180 44.59 -2.21 5.72
N HIS A 181 45.46 -2.62 6.66
CA HIS A 181 45.99 -1.74 7.70
C HIS A 181 46.83 -0.59 7.14
N ASP A 182 47.64 -0.85 6.12
CA ASP A 182 48.49 0.16 5.47
C ASP A 182 47.64 1.22 4.74
N LEU A 183 46.52 0.81 4.11
CA LEU A 183 45.53 1.70 3.51
C LEU A 183 44.75 2.50 4.57
N GLU A 184 44.30 1.85 5.64
CA GLU A 184 43.62 2.50 6.77
C GLU A 184 44.49 3.57 7.42
N SER A 185 45.79 3.32 7.48
CA SER A 185 46.78 4.24 8.05
C SER A 185 47.25 5.32 7.06
N GLY A 186 46.84 5.24 5.79
CA GLY A 186 47.22 6.20 4.75
C GLY A 186 48.69 6.13 4.33
N ILE A 187 49.34 4.97 4.49
CA ILE A 187 50.78 4.78 4.23
C ILE A 187 51.05 4.60 2.72
N LEU A 188 50.08 4.07 1.97
CA LEU A 188 50.23 3.77 0.56
C LEU A 188 49.82 4.96 -0.31
N ASP A 189 50.66 5.27 -1.28
CA ASP A 189 50.39 6.28 -2.29
C ASP A 189 49.22 5.85 -3.22
N PRO A 190 48.26 6.74 -3.56
CA PRO A 190 47.11 6.41 -4.40
C PRO A 190 47.47 5.81 -5.77
N GLU A 191 48.53 6.30 -6.42
CA GLU A 191 48.95 5.78 -7.73
C GLU A 191 49.46 4.34 -7.60
N MET A 192 50.13 4.02 -6.49
CA MET A 192 50.57 2.65 -6.20
C MET A 192 49.42 1.68 -5.97
N VAL A 193 48.32 2.15 -5.36
CA VAL A 193 47.09 1.36 -5.22
C VAL A 193 46.46 1.12 -6.59
N ASN A 194 46.40 2.16 -7.44
CA ASN A 194 45.86 2.05 -8.80
C ASN A 194 46.63 1.04 -9.68
N ILE A 195 47.96 1.10 -9.65
CA ILE A 195 48.82 0.11 -10.32
C ILE A 195 48.61 -1.30 -9.75
N ALA A 196 48.45 -1.44 -8.44
CA ALA A 196 48.20 -2.73 -7.82
C ALA A 196 46.84 -3.33 -8.24
N VAL A 197 45.76 -2.54 -8.22
CA VAL A 197 44.42 -3.00 -8.63
C VAL A 197 44.38 -3.37 -10.12
N SER A 198 45.11 -2.68 -10.99
CA SER A 198 45.13 -2.98 -12.42
C SER A 198 45.96 -4.22 -12.77
N THR A 199 47.05 -4.49 -12.04
CA THR A 199 48.02 -5.53 -12.42
C THR A 199 47.92 -6.80 -11.58
N PHE A 200 47.63 -6.68 -10.28
CA PHE A 200 47.70 -7.80 -9.35
C PHE A 200 46.65 -8.89 -9.62
N PRO A 201 45.35 -8.58 -9.84
CA PRO A 201 44.34 -9.60 -10.14
C PRO A 201 44.70 -10.45 -11.37
N SER A 202 45.09 -9.81 -12.47
CA SER A 202 45.51 -10.51 -13.69
C SER A 202 46.77 -11.36 -13.49
N SER A 203 47.67 -10.93 -12.59
CA SER A 203 48.87 -11.69 -12.26
C SER A 203 48.59 -13.02 -11.55
N LEU A 204 47.46 -13.13 -10.83
CA LEU A 204 47.05 -14.33 -10.10
C LEU A 204 46.49 -15.41 -11.03
N ILE A 205 45.82 -15.00 -12.11
CA ILE A 205 45.24 -15.92 -13.11
C ILE A 205 46.34 -16.79 -13.76
N GLY A 206 47.55 -16.26 -13.91
CA GLY A 206 48.70 -16.97 -14.49
C GLY A 206 49.48 -17.88 -13.54
N THR A 207 48.98 -18.18 -12.33
CA THR A 207 49.71 -18.97 -11.33
C THR A 207 49.55 -20.49 -11.49
N GLY A 208 48.62 -20.96 -12.32
CA GLY A 208 48.35 -22.40 -12.53
C GLY A 208 47.63 -23.10 -11.37
N VAL A 209 47.19 -22.34 -10.37
CA VAL A 209 46.39 -22.79 -9.22
C VAL A 209 44.92 -22.91 -9.64
N ASP A 210 44.14 -23.67 -8.87
CA ASP A 210 42.71 -23.81 -9.10
C ASP A 210 41.99 -22.45 -9.21
N GLY A 211 41.06 -22.36 -10.16
CA GLY A 211 40.36 -21.12 -10.48
C GLY A 211 39.52 -20.57 -9.33
N GLU A 212 38.97 -21.42 -8.46
CA GLU A 212 38.18 -20.99 -7.31
C GLU A 212 39.08 -20.31 -6.26
N VAL A 213 40.27 -20.86 -6.01
CA VAL A 213 41.27 -20.27 -5.10
C VAL A 213 41.75 -18.91 -5.62
N VAL A 214 41.96 -18.79 -6.92
CA VAL A 214 42.36 -17.52 -7.55
C VAL A 214 41.24 -16.48 -7.41
N ASN A 215 39.99 -16.85 -7.73
CA ASN A 215 38.85 -15.93 -7.62
C ASN A 215 38.62 -15.47 -6.17
N ALA A 216 38.64 -16.40 -5.20
CA ALA A 216 38.55 -16.07 -3.78
C ALA A 216 39.69 -15.14 -3.33
N SER A 217 40.91 -15.35 -3.85
CA SER A 217 42.06 -14.50 -3.54
C SER A 217 41.90 -13.08 -4.10
N ILE A 218 41.38 -12.94 -5.33
CA ILE A 218 41.08 -11.64 -5.95
C ILE A 218 39.98 -10.93 -5.16
N GLU A 219 38.90 -11.62 -4.79
CA GLU A 219 37.83 -11.08 -3.96
C GLU A 219 38.34 -10.54 -2.62
N MET A 220 39.19 -11.32 -1.93
CA MET A 220 39.81 -10.91 -0.68
C MET A 220 40.69 -9.66 -0.85
N PHE A 221 41.46 -9.61 -1.95
CA PHE A 221 42.29 -8.46 -2.27
C PHE A 221 41.46 -7.20 -2.51
N LEU A 222 40.46 -7.28 -3.40
CA LEU A 222 39.59 -6.13 -3.70
C LEU A 222 38.80 -5.68 -2.46
N SER A 223 38.32 -6.62 -1.65
CA SER A 223 37.64 -6.33 -0.39
C SER A 223 38.55 -5.58 0.58
N ALA A 224 39.80 -6.01 0.74
CA ALA A 224 40.78 -5.33 1.60
C ALA A 224 41.15 -3.94 1.09
N VAL A 225 41.26 -3.76 -0.23
CA VAL A 225 41.50 -2.44 -0.83
C VAL A 225 40.33 -1.51 -0.54
N VAL A 226 39.09 -1.93 -0.84
CA VAL A 226 37.89 -1.11 -0.64
C VAL A 226 37.66 -0.80 0.83
N ASN A 227 37.75 -1.79 1.72
CA ASN A 227 37.56 -1.59 3.15
C ASN A 227 38.66 -0.72 3.76
N GLY A 228 39.90 -0.88 3.29
CA GLY A 228 41.04 -0.09 3.73
C GLY A 228 40.87 1.39 3.37
N ILE A 229 40.48 1.69 2.12
CA ILE A 229 40.19 3.04 1.66
C ILE A 229 38.98 3.63 2.41
N ALA A 230 37.88 2.87 2.51
CA ALA A 230 36.64 3.34 3.15
C ALA A 230 36.81 3.65 4.65
N SER A 231 37.71 2.94 5.33
CA SER A 231 37.98 3.09 6.75
C SER A 231 39.13 4.06 7.07
N SER A 232 39.86 4.50 6.04
CA SER A 232 41.00 5.40 6.21
C SER A 232 40.55 6.79 6.64
N LYS A 233 41.19 7.31 7.69
CA LYS A 233 41.00 8.70 8.15
C LYS A 233 41.93 9.68 7.44
N VAL A 234 42.98 9.17 6.80
CA VAL A 234 44.06 9.95 6.19
C VAL A 234 43.86 10.02 4.68
N LEU A 235 43.65 8.87 4.03
CA LEU A 235 43.36 8.75 2.61
C LEU A 235 41.90 8.38 2.41
N GLY A 236 41.02 9.37 2.61
CA GLY A 236 39.59 9.17 2.44
C GLY A 236 39.21 8.79 1.00
N PRO A 237 38.00 8.27 0.74
CA PRO A 237 37.55 7.87 -0.60
C PRO A 237 37.60 8.97 -1.67
N THR A 238 37.65 10.25 -1.26
CA THR A 238 37.76 11.42 -2.14
C THR A 238 39.16 11.69 -2.65
N GLU A 239 40.19 11.16 -1.98
CA GLU A 239 41.60 11.29 -2.40
C GLU A 239 41.91 10.39 -3.61
N PHE A 240 41.04 9.43 -3.90
CA PHE A 240 41.11 8.57 -5.06
C PHE A 240 40.19 9.08 -6.15
N ASP A 241 40.66 9.04 -7.40
CA ASP A 241 39.88 9.46 -8.55
C ASP A 241 38.78 8.45 -8.94
N ALA A 242 37.87 8.88 -9.80
CA ALA A 242 36.82 8.02 -10.34
C ALA A 242 37.41 6.82 -11.12
N SER A 243 38.58 6.96 -11.75
CA SER A 243 39.17 5.86 -12.52
C SER A 243 39.58 4.66 -11.67
N LEU A 244 40.07 4.86 -10.43
CA LEU A 244 40.34 3.74 -9.52
C LEU A 244 39.05 2.98 -9.23
N TRP A 245 37.97 3.69 -8.89
CA TRP A 245 36.69 3.07 -8.55
C TRP A 245 36.09 2.33 -9.74
N ASP A 246 36.15 2.92 -10.94
CA ASP A 246 35.74 2.27 -12.19
C ASP A 246 36.57 1.00 -12.45
N LEU A 247 37.89 1.06 -12.22
CA LEU A 247 38.78 -0.08 -12.35
C LEU A 247 38.45 -1.20 -11.36
N VAL A 248 38.23 -0.87 -10.08
CA VAL A 248 37.81 -1.85 -9.06
C VAL A 248 36.52 -2.53 -9.49
N LEU A 249 35.52 -1.77 -9.94
CA LEU A 249 34.25 -2.31 -10.42
C LEU A 249 34.43 -3.21 -11.67
N ARG A 250 35.28 -2.82 -12.62
CA ARG A 250 35.63 -3.67 -13.77
C ARG A 250 36.29 -4.97 -13.33
N GLN A 251 37.18 -4.94 -12.33
CA GLN A 251 37.77 -6.17 -11.79
C GLN A 251 36.71 -7.05 -11.10
N ILE A 252 35.78 -6.46 -10.35
CA ILE A 252 34.63 -7.18 -9.77
C ILE A 252 33.80 -7.85 -10.86
N SER A 253 33.57 -7.19 -12.01
CA SER A 253 32.78 -7.77 -13.12
C SER A 253 33.43 -8.99 -13.79
N GLN A 254 34.74 -9.19 -13.60
CA GLN A 254 35.46 -10.35 -14.13
C GLN A 254 35.32 -11.60 -13.23
N LEU A 255 34.95 -11.40 -11.97
CA LEU A 255 34.75 -12.49 -11.01
C LEU A 255 33.50 -13.34 -11.33
N PRO A 256 33.49 -14.62 -10.94
CA PRO A 256 32.28 -15.43 -11.01
C PRO A 256 31.20 -14.87 -10.08
N ALA A 257 29.95 -14.78 -10.55
CA ALA A 257 28.85 -14.29 -9.73
C ALA A 257 28.44 -15.32 -8.66
N ASN A 258 29.13 -15.25 -7.52
CA ASN A 258 28.91 -16.02 -6.30
C ASN A 258 28.27 -15.14 -5.21
N ASP A 259 28.01 -15.74 -4.05
CA ASP A 259 27.36 -15.07 -2.92
C ASP A 259 28.24 -13.97 -2.27
N THR A 260 29.53 -13.90 -2.62
CA THR A 260 30.50 -12.91 -2.11
C THR A 260 30.66 -11.70 -3.04
N THR A 261 30.43 -11.85 -4.34
CA THR A 261 30.55 -10.77 -5.32
C THR A 261 29.52 -9.66 -5.09
N ALA A 262 28.27 -9.98 -4.77
CA ALA A 262 27.23 -8.96 -4.54
C ALA A 262 27.48 -8.12 -3.26
N PRO A 263 27.85 -8.70 -2.10
CA PRO A 263 28.33 -7.94 -0.95
C PRO A 263 29.56 -7.06 -1.24
N LEU A 264 30.52 -7.57 -2.02
CA LEU A 264 31.70 -6.78 -2.42
C LEU A 264 31.30 -5.59 -3.29
N PHE A 265 30.42 -5.81 -4.27
CA PHE A 265 29.87 -4.75 -5.11
C PHE A 265 29.14 -3.69 -4.29
N LYS A 266 28.28 -4.10 -3.34
CA LYS A 266 27.60 -3.19 -2.42
C LYS A 266 28.60 -2.37 -1.59
N THR A 267 29.58 -3.03 -0.99
CA THR A 267 30.61 -2.37 -0.16
C THR A 267 31.42 -1.36 -0.97
N THR A 268 31.72 -1.69 -2.24
CA THR A 268 32.39 -0.79 -3.18
C THR A 268 31.52 0.43 -3.49
N LEU A 269 30.25 0.21 -3.83
CA LEU A 269 29.31 1.32 -4.06
C LEU A 269 29.10 2.19 -2.82
N ASP A 270 29.20 1.65 -1.61
CA ASP A 270 29.12 2.41 -0.35
C ASP A 270 30.37 3.25 -0.08
N ALA A 271 31.53 2.79 -0.53
CA ALA A 271 32.78 3.52 -0.40
C ALA A 271 32.90 4.69 -1.40
N ILE A 272 32.28 4.59 -2.59
CA ILE A 272 32.39 5.61 -3.64
C ILE A 272 31.74 6.95 -3.21
N PRO A 273 32.45 8.09 -3.32
CA PRO A 273 31.85 9.41 -3.14
C PRO A 273 30.67 9.66 -4.10
N LEU A 274 29.58 10.26 -3.62
CA LEU A 274 28.35 10.46 -4.44
C LEU A 274 28.60 11.17 -5.77
N HIS A 275 29.54 12.12 -5.81
CA HIS A 275 29.84 12.89 -7.02
C HIS A 275 30.60 12.09 -8.09
N TYR A 276 31.20 10.95 -7.76
CA TYR A 276 31.86 10.07 -8.72
C TYR A 276 30.96 8.97 -9.28
N VAL A 277 29.75 8.78 -8.73
CA VAL A 277 28.85 7.68 -9.12
C VAL A 277 28.52 7.70 -10.62
N ASP A 278 28.30 8.89 -11.19
CA ASP A 278 28.04 9.04 -12.63
C ASP A 278 29.32 8.86 -13.46
N ASP A 279 30.50 9.17 -12.91
CA ASP A 279 31.78 9.01 -13.62
C ASP A 279 32.20 7.54 -13.73
N VAL A 280 31.81 6.70 -12.76
CA VAL A 280 32.13 5.26 -12.72
C VAL A 280 31.07 4.37 -13.38
N HIS A 281 30.18 4.95 -14.18
CA HIS A 281 29.00 4.25 -14.70
C HIS A 281 29.33 2.97 -15.48
N GLU A 282 30.42 2.96 -16.25
CA GLU A 282 30.84 1.80 -17.05
C GLU A 282 31.13 0.57 -16.18
N GLY A 283 31.87 0.76 -15.09
CA GLY A 283 32.16 -0.29 -14.11
C GLY A 283 30.89 -0.79 -13.41
N ILE A 284 29.98 0.10 -13.02
CA ILE A 284 28.71 -0.30 -12.38
C ILE A 284 27.87 -1.12 -13.36
N ILE A 285 27.75 -0.68 -14.61
CA ILE A 285 27.02 -1.39 -15.67
C ILE A 285 27.62 -2.79 -15.88
N ALA A 286 28.94 -2.91 -15.98
CA ALA A 286 29.62 -4.19 -16.19
C ALA A 286 29.34 -5.20 -15.05
N VAL A 287 29.38 -4.75 -13.79
CA VAL A 287 29.07 -5.62 -12.64
C VAL A 287 27.61 -6.05 -12.64
N VAL A 288 26.67 -5.11 -12.85
CA VAL A 288 25.23 -5.41 -12.89
C VAL A 288 24.93 -6.41 -14.01
N GLN A 289 25.50 -6.20 -15.19
CA GLN A 289 25.35 -7.08 -16.34
C GLN A 289 25.90 -8.49 -16.04
N LYS A 290 27.09 -8.59 -15.43
CA LYS A 290 27.69 -9.87 -15.02
C LYS A 290 26.80 -10.61 -14.01
N LEU A 291 26.37 -9.91 -12.95
CA LEU A 291 25.54 -10.48 -11.90
C LEU A 291 24.18 -10.93 -12.45
N ALA A 292 23.59 -10.16 -13.38
CA ALA A 292 22.33 -10.51 -14.01
C ALA A 292 22.43 -11.74 -14.93
N MET A 293 23.52 -11.88 -15.70
CA MET A 293 23.72 -12.99 -16.63
C MET A 293 23.96 -14.34 -15.96
N CYS A 294 24.57 -14.35 -14.78
CA CYS A 294 24.81 -15.61 -14.08
C CYS A 294 23.51 -16.11 -13.42
N HIS A 295 23.09 -17.34 -13.72
CA HIS A 295 21.85 -17.95 -13.22
C HIS A 295 22.02 -18.61 -11.84
N PRO A 296 21.14 -18.31 -10.86
CA PRO A 296 20.61 -19.32 -9.93
C PRO A 296 19.11 -19.05 -9.59
N PRO A 297 18.43 -19.88 -8.76
CA PRO A 297 16.98 -19.99 -8.75
C PRO A 297 16.32 -18.78 -8.08
N GLU A 298 15.36 -18.18 -8.79
CA GLU A 298 14.29 -17.28 -8.35
C GLU A 298 14.49 -16.49 -7.02
N GLY A 299 14.72 -15.18 -7.13
CA GLY A 299 14.39 -14.19 -6.09
C GLY A 299 15.57 -13.58 -5.32
N GLY A 300 16.51 -14.38 -4.82
CA GLY A 300 17.59 -13.89 -3.94
C GLY A 300 18.52 -12.88 -4.61
N ARG A 301 18.99 -13.20 -5.82
CA ARG A 301 19.98 -12.38 -6.53
C ARG A 301 19.49 -10.98 -6.91
N ALA A 302 18.22 -10.85 -7.30
CA ALA A 302 17.64 -9.53 -7.59
C ALA A 302 17.58 -8.64 -6.34
N ALA A 303 17.30 -9.23 -5.17
CA ALA A 303 17.33 -8.53 -3.90
C ALA A 303 18.74 -8.07 -3.54
N ASP A 304 19.75 -8.91 -3.77
CA ASP A 304 21.15 -8.57 -3.50
C ASP A 304 21.65 -7.43 -4.42
N ILE A 305 21.37 -7.50 -5.73
CA ILE A 305 21.70 -6.43 -6.67
C ILE A 305 20.94 -5.15 -6.30
N GLY A 306 19.65 -5.23 -6.02
CA GLY A 306 18.85 -4.06 -5.62
C GLY A 306 19.32 -3.43 -4.31
N ALA A 307 19.80 -4.24 -3.36
CA ALA A 307 20.41 -3.78 -2.12
C ALA A 307 21.82 -3.19 -2.33
N ALA A 308 22.57 -3.65 -3.34
CA ALA A 308 23.84 -3.03 -3.72
C ALA A 308 23.60 -1.65 -4.34
N LEU A 309 22.60 -1.51 -5.21
CA LEU A 309 22.24 -0.26 -5.88
C LEU A 309 21.46 0.73 -5.00
N HIS A 310 21.46 0.56 -3.67
CA HIS A 310 20.56 1.28 -2.78
C HIS A 310 20.80 2.79 -2.72
N ARG A 311 21.97 3.28 -3.13
CA ARG A 311 22.31 4.71 -3.20
C ARG A 311 21.80 5.39 -4.47
N LEU A 312 21.43 4.62 -5.50
CA LEU A 312 20.94 5.16 -6.76
C LEU A 312 19.47 5.52 -6.66
N SER A 313 19.13 6.68 -7.22
CA SER A 313 17.76 7.21 -7.27
C SER A 313 17.39 7.51 -8.72
N PRO A 314 16.13 7.27 -9.15
CA PRO A 314 15.68 7.70 -10.48
C PRO A 314 15.71 9.21 -10.69
N ALA A 315 15.63 10.01 -9.62
CA ALA A 315 15.63 11.47 -9.71
C ALA A 315 17.01 12.02 -10.07
N ASP A 316 18.06 11.45 -9.48
CA ASP A 316 19.43 11.94 -9.64
C ASP A 316 20.21 11.13 -10.69
N HIS A 317 19.91 9.83 -10.82
CA HIS A 317 20.67 8.88 -11.64
C HIS A 317 19.82 8.20 -12.75
N GLY A 318 18.77 8.86 -13.22
CA GLY A 318 17.85 8.28 -14.22
C GLY A 318 18.56 7.82 -15.50
N VAL A 319 19.50 8.61 -16.02
CA VAL A 319 20.28 8.27 -17.23
C VAL A 319 21.14 7.02 -17.02
N LEU A 320 21.76 6.89 -15.84
CA LEU A 320 22.54 5.72 -15.49
C LEU A 320 21.68 4.45 -15.43
N LEU A 321 20.50 4.53 -14.81
CA LEU A 321 19.56 3.41 -14.74
C LEU A 321 19.05 3.00 -16.11
N GLU A 322 18.83 3.96 -17.03
CA GLU A 322 18.48 3.66 -18.42
C GLU A 322 19.62 2.99 -19.17
N LYS A 323 20.87 3.45 -19.00
CA LYS A 323 22.04 2.77 -19.57
C LYS A 323 22.20 1.34 -19.04
N MET A 324 21.99 1.12 -17.74
CA MET A 324 21.99 -0.23 -17.14
C MET A 324 20.89 -1.11 -17.74
N GLU A 325 19.68 -0.58 -17.86
CA GLU A 325 18.54 -1.29 -18.49
C GLU A 325 18.90 -1.72 -19.92
N THR A 326 19.43 -0.78 -20.72
CA THR A 326 19.91 -1.07 -22.08
C THR A 326 21.03 -2.11 -22.09
N ALA A 327 22.04 -1.99 -21.23
CA ALA A 327 23.16 -2.94 -21.19
C ALA A 327 22.75 -4.35 -20.77
N VAL A 328 21.80 -4.48 -19.83
CA VAL A 328 21.21 -5.79 -19.47
C VAL A 328 20.48 -6.41 -20.66
N TYR A 329 19.83 -5.59 -21.49
CA TYR A 329 19.08 -6.04 -22.68
C TYR A 329 19.98 -6.30 -23.90
N GLU A 330 21.01 -5.50 -24.13
CA GLU A 330 21.97 -5.66 -25.24
C GLU A 330 22.97 -6.77 -24.97
N GLY A 331 23.42 -6.89 -23.71
CA GLY A 331 24.25 -8.00 -23.24
C GLY A 331 23.62 -9.37 -23.43
N SER A 332 22.33 -9.40 -23.79
CA SER A 332 21.56 -10.61 -24.05
C SER A 332 21.12 -10.80 -25.51
N ALA A 333 21.59 -9.96 -26.44
CA ALA A 333 21.28 -10.08 -27.87
C ALA A 333 21.77 -11.39 -28.52
N ALA A 334 22.69 -12.11 -27.86
CA ALA A 334 23.16 -13.42 -28.28
C ALA A 334 22.26 -14.61 -27.88
N PHE A 335 21.25 -14.37 -27.04
CA PHE A 335 20.38 -15.43 -26.54
C PHE A 335 19.04 -15.50 -27.26
N GLU A 336 18.40 -16.67 -27.19
CA GLU A 336 17.02 -16.88 -27.60
C GLU A 336 16.05 -16.01 -26.76
N GLU A 337 14.79 -15.92 -27.20
CA GLU A 337 13.76 -15.05 -26.61
C GLU A 337 13.46 -15.33 -25.12
N GLU A 338 13.59 -16.60 -24.69
CA GLU A 338 13.31 -17.03 -23.31
C GLU A 338 14.35 -16.55 -22.27
N PRO A 339 15.68 -16.72 -22.48
CA PRO A 339 16.69 -16.09 -21.63
C PRO A 339 16.57 -14.57 -21.55
N LEU A 340 16.31 -13.91 -22.68
CA LEU A 340 16.05 -12.47 -22.76
C LEU A 340 14.91 -12.05 -21.82
N ARG A 341 13.81 -12.81 -21.86
CA ARG A 341 12.65 -12.61 -20.99
C ARG A 341 13.02 -12.74 -19.51
N LYS A 342 13.76 -13.78 -19.13
CA LYS A 342 14.19 -13.98 -17.73
C LYS A 342 15.06 -12.82 -17.23
N LEU A 343 15.95 -12.30 -18.08
CA LEU A 343 16.78 -11.15 -17.74
C LEU A 343 15.98 -9.86 -17.59
N ARG A 344 15.00 -9.60 -18.47
CA ARG A 344 14.07 -8.48 -18.32
C ARG A 344 13.33 -8.55 -16.99
N PHE A 345 12.81 -9.73 -16.63
CA PHE A 345 12.13 -9.89 -15.35
C PHE A 345 13.08 -9.68 -14.17
N LEU A 346 14.30 -10.25 -14.21
CA LEU A 346 15.31 -10.07 -13.16
C LEU A 346 15.66 -8.58 -12.95
N TRP A 347 15.76 -7.80 -14.03
CA TRP A 347 15.96 -6.35 -13.94
C TRP A 347 14.78 -5.67 -13.23
N LEU A 348 13.54 -6.00 -13.60
CA LEU A 348 12.36 -5.46 -12.93
C LEU A 348 12.33 -5.84 -11.43
N GLN A 349 12.70 -7.08 -11.08
CA GLN A 349 12.82 -7.50 -9.69
C GLN A 349 13.91 -6.70 -8.95
N THR A 350 15.03 -6.43 -9.60
CA THR A 350 16.13 -5.60 -9.06
C THR A 350 15.61 -4.20 -8.73
N LEU A 351 14.90 -3.56 -9.67
CA LEU A 351 14.27 -2.26 -9.46
C LEU A 351 13.24 -2.29 -8.32
N ALA A 352 12.49 -3.39 -8.16
CA ALA A 352 11.53 -3.55 -7.06
C ALA A 352 12.21 -3.62 -5.68
N HIS A 353 13.47 -4.07 -5.60
CA HIS A 353 14.25 -4.13 -4.36
C HIS A 353 15.04 -2.85 -4.06
N MET A 354 15.18 -1.93 -5.03
CA MET A 354 15.85 -0.65 -4.79
C MET A 354 14.98 0.29 -3.93
N PRO A 355 15.53 0.96 -2.90
CA PRO A 355 14.80 1.81 -1.94
C PRO A 355 14.48 3.23 -2.44
N HIS A 356 15.02 3.68 -3.57
CA HIS A 356 14.65 4.99 -4.15
C HIS A 356 13.77 4.89 -5.40
N VAL A 357 13.54 3.69 -5.92
CA VAL A 357 12.64 3.44 -7.06
C VAL A 357 11.16 3.42 -6.63
N ASN A 358 10.43 4.49 -6.91
CA ASN A 358 9.00 4.55 -6.58
C ASN A 358 8.16 3.61 -7.48
N THR A 359 6.90 3.39 -7.11
CA THR A 359 5.98 2.53 -7.88
C THR A 359 5.76 3.04 -9.31
N ASP A 360 5.73 4.35 -9.51
CA ASP A 360 5.46 4.91 -10.84
C ASP A 360 6.63 4.64 -11.81
N TYR A 361 7.87 4.82 -11.37
CA TYR A 361 9.08 4.46 -12.14
C TYR A 361 9.15 2.96 -12.42
N LEU A 362 8.85 2.10 -11.42
CA LEU A 362 8.82 0.65 -11.64
C LEU A 362 7.79 0.27 -12.71
N LEU A 363 6.60 0.87 -12.67
CA LEU A 363 5.56 0.59 -13.67
C LEU A 363 5.94 1.14 -15.05
N ASP A 364 6.62 2.28 -15.12
CA ASP A 364 7.16 2.80 -16.37
C ASP A 364 8.23 1.87 -16.95
N ALA A 365 9.12 1.33 -16.12
CA ALA A 365 10.07 0.29 -16.54
C ALA A 365 9.36 -1.00 -17.00
N CYS A 366 8.26 -1.41 -16.34
CA CYS A 366 7.43 -2.52 -16.81
C CYS A 366 6.89 -2.28 -18.23
N VAL A 367 6.42 -1.06 -18.52
CA VAL A 367 5.94 -0.67 -19.86
C VAL A 367 7.10 -0.64 -20.86
N ARG A 368 8.24 -0.02 -20.53
CA ARG A 368 9.43 0.05 -21.42
C ARG A 368 9.97 -1.32 -21.79
N SER A 369 9.99 -2.26 -20.84
CA SER A 369 10.48 -3.62 -21.05
C SER A 369 9.62 -4.47 -22.00
N ALA A 370 8.36 -4.05 -22.25
CA ALA A 370 7.33 -4.81 -22.95
C ALA A 370 7.11 -6.24 -22.39
N TYR A 371 7.58 -6.52 -21.16
CA TYR A 371 7.52 -7.85 -20.56
C TYR A 371 6.07 -8.34 -20.38
N PHE A 372 5.18 -7.42 -20.01
CA PHE A 372 3.79 -7.72 -19.68
C PHE A 372 2.82 -7.59 -20.87
N ASP A 373 3.30 -7.29 -22.09
CA ASP A 373 2.45 -7.13 -23.28
C ASP A 373 1.91 -8.48 -23.79
N ARG A 374 2.56 -9.59 -23.42
CA ARG A 374 2.12 -10.94 -23.77
C ARG A 374 1.05 -11.45 -22.80
N LYS A 375 -0.05 -11.97 -23.37
CA LYS A 375 -1.16 -12.59 -22.63
C LYS A 375 -0.87 -14.06 -22.30
N GLU A 376 0.22 -14.32 -21.59
CA GLU A 376 0.53 -15.66 -21.09
C GLU A 376 0.24 -15.75 -19.58
N LEU A 377 -0.41 -16.83 -19.15
CA LEU A 377 -0.80 -17.04 -17.75
C LEU A 377 0.38 -17.02 -16.75
N SER A 378 1.61 -17.31 -17.21
CA SER A 378 2.84 -17.18 -16.40
C SER A 378 3.19 -15.72 -16.11
N VAL A 379 3.04 -14.83 -17.11
CA VAL A 379 3.28 -13.37 -17.04
C VAL A 379 2.35 -12.70 -16.03
N ASP A 380 1.13 -13.23 -15.86
CA ASP A 380 0.17 -12.71 -14.89
C ASP A 380 0.70 -12.85 -13.46
N ARG A 381 1.24 -14.03 -13.14
CA ARG A 381 1.79 -14.33 -11.82
C ARG A 381 3.02 -13.48 -11.51
N ASP A 382 3.83 -13.20 -12.53
CA ASP A 382 5.03 -12.37 -12.41
C ASP A 382 4.73 -10.95 -11.94
N LEU A 383 3.61 -10.35 -12.38
CA LEU A 383 3.19 -9.03 -11.89
C LEU A 383 2.82 -9.08 -10.40
N GLY A 384 2.09 -10.11 -9.99
CA GLY A 384 1.74 -10.32 -8.57
C GLY A 384 2.97 -10.49 -7.70
N ARG A 385 3.94 -11.30 -8.16
CA ARG A 385 5.25 -11.51 -7.52
C ARG A 385 6.02 -10.21 -7.39
N LEU A 386 6.14 -9.46 -8.48
CA LEU A 386 6.88 -8.20 -8.55
C LEU A 386 6.33 -7.16 -7.56
N LEU A 387 5.00 -7.04 -7.48
CA LEU A 387 4.34 -6.14 -6.52
C LEU A 387 4.56 -6.58 -5.07
N ILE A 388 4.47 -7.88 -4.77
CA ILE A 388 4.79 -8.40 -3.44
C ILE A 388 6.23 -8.07 -3.07
N GLN A 389 7.18 -8.30 -3.98
CA GLN A 389 8.60 -7.98 -3.76
C GLN A 389 8.80 -6.49 -3.49
N GLN A 390 8.18 -5.61 -4.27
CA GLN A 390 8.26 -4.17 -4.05
C GLN A 390 7.65 -3.77 -2.69
N TRP A 391 6.45 -4.25 -2.37
CA TRP A 391 5.81 -3.88 -1.10
C TRP A 391 6.57 -4.43 0.11
N THR A 392 7.22 -5.59 -0.03
CA THR A 392 8.05 -6.20 1.01
C THR A 392 9.35 -5.44 1.20
N SER A 393 10.06 -5.10 0.11
CA SER A 393 11.30 -4.33 0.16
C SER A 393 11.10 -2.95 0.82
N ARG A 394 9.90 -2.37 0.68
CA ARG A 394 9.54 -1.08 1.29
C ARG A 394 8.92 -1.18 2.69
N GLY A 395 8.73 -2.39 3.21
CA GLY A 395 8.08 -2.61 4.51
C GLY A 395 6.60 -2.21 4.53
N TYR A 396 5.93 -2.15 3.38
CA TYR A 396 4.50 -1.90 3.29
C TYR A 396 3.67 -3.13 3.62
N LEU A 397 4.23 -4.33 3.40
CA LEU A 397 3.62 -5.62 3.68
C LEU A 397 4.24 -6.23 4.94
N TRP A 398 3.49 -6.30 6.04
CA TRP A 398 4.02 -6.82 7.31
C TRP A 398 3.98 -8.34 7.39
N TYR A 399 2.91 -8.96 6.93
CA TYR A 399 2.77 -10.41 6.93
C TYR A 399 3.11 -10.98 5.55
N HIS A 400 4.20 -10.49 4.96
CA HIS A 400 4.60 -10.81 3.60
C HIS A 400 4.70 -12.32 3.38
N GLU A 401 5.35 -13.07 4.28
CA GLU A 401 5.43 -14.55 4.22
C GLU A 401 4.06 -15.20 4.08
N ARG A 402 3.08 -14.82 4.93
CA ARG A 402 1.73 -15.41 4.90
C ARG A 402 0.91 -15.00 3.68
N VAL A 403 1.10 -13.76 3.23
CA VAL A 403 0.44 -13.25 2.02
C VAL A 403 0.98 -13.99 0.81
N GLU A 404 2.29 -14.10 0.71
CA GLU A 404 3.00 -14.76 -0.37
C GLU A 404 2.73 -16.27 -0.39
N GLU A 405 2.81 -16.98 0.74
CA GLU A 405 2.50 -18.40 0.85
C GLU A 405 1.05 -18.70 0.41
N GLY A 406 0.09 -17.94 0.94
CA GLY A 406 -1.32 -18.11 0.61
C GLY A 406 -1.62 -17.81 -0.86
N TRP A 407 -1.06 -16.70 -1.36
CA TRP A 407 -1.16 -16.33 -2.76
C TRP A 407 -0.53 -17.39 -3.67
N ASN A 408 0.71 -17.81 -3.39
CA ASN A 408 1.42 -18.85 -4.15
C ASN A 408 0.65 -20.16 -4.15
N HIS A 409 0.06 -20.58 -3.03
CA HIS A 409 -0.75 -21.78 -2.97
C HIS A 409 -1.97 -21.69 -3.91
N ASP A 410 -2.76 -20.64 -3.78
CA ASP A 410 -3.97 -20.44 -4.59
C ASP A 410 -3.65 -20.22 -6.09
N SER A 411 -2.57 -19.47 -6.41
CA SER A 411 -2.17 -19.17 -7.79
C SER A 411 -1.51 -20.36 -8.49
N SER A 412 -0.80 -21.22 -7.76
CA SER A 412 -0.17 -22.42 -8.34
C SER A 412 -1.22 -23.48 -8.69
N CYS A 413 -2.28 -23.59 -7.89
CA CYS A 413 -3.40 -24.47 -8.22
C CYS A 413 -4.27 -23.90 -9.35
N HIS A 414 -4.43 -22.57 -9.39
CA HIS A 414 -5.27 -21.88 -10.36
C HIS A 414 -4.66 -20.53 -10.77
N ALA A 415 -3.88 -20.50 -11.85
CA ALA A 415 -3.23 -19.28 -12.34
C ALA A 415 -4.22 -18.11 -12.57
N GLU A 416 -5.42 -18.42 -13.06
CA GLU A 416 -6.51 -17.45 -13.26
C GLU A 416 -6.95 -16.72 -11.97
N LEU A 417 -6.64 -17.26 -10.79
CA LEU A 417 -6.98 -16.65 -9.50
C LEU A 417 -5.94 -15.66 -9.00
N ASN A 418 -4.86 -15.44 -9.75
CA ASN A 418 -3.70 -14.66 -9.31
C ASN A 418 -4.07 -13.34 -8.60
N PHE A 419 -4.77 -12.42 -9.28
CA PHE A 419 -5.09 -11.11 -8.72
C PHE A 419 -6.16 -11.16 -7.62
N ALA A 420 -7.19 -12.00 -7.79
CA ALA A 420 -8.23 -12.15 -6.77
C ALA A 420 -7.70 -12.78 -5.48
N SER A 421 -6.82 -13.77 -5.61
CA SER A 421 -6.10 -14.42 -4.51
C SER A 421 -5.20 -13.41 -3.78
N LEU A 422 -4.38 -12.66 -4.54
CA LEU A 422 -3.52 -11.62 -3.99
C LEU A 422 -4.33 -10.61 -3.15
N ALA A 423 -5.40 -10.07 -3.73
CA ALA A 423 -6.26 -9.11 -3.05
C ALA A 423 -6.95 -9.69 -1.80
N ALA A 424 -7.33 -10.97 -1.85
CA ALA A 424 -7.89 -11.69 -0.72
C ALA A 424 -6.87 -11.84 0.41
N HIS A 425 -5.66 -12.32 0.12
CA HIS A 425 -4.61 -12.54 1.11
C HIS A 425 -4.12 -11.23 1.75
N ILE A 426 -3.93 -10.16 0.97
CA ILE A 426 -3.67 -8.82 1.51
C ILE A 426 -4.78 -8.42 2.49
N SER A 427 -6.04 -8.63 2.11
CA SER A 427 -7.19 -8.23 2.94
C SER A 427 -7.35 -9.07 4.22
N PHE A 428 -6.92 -10.32 4.22
CA PHE A 428 -7.04 -11.22 5.38
C PHE A 428 -5.90 -11.05 6.38
N TRP A 429 -4.66 -10.95 5.89
CA TRP A 429 -3.48 -11.05 6.74
C TRP A 429 -2.96 -9.69 7.19
N GLU A 430 -2.95 -8.68 6.32
CA GLU A 430 -2.48 -7.36 6.73
C GLU A 430 -3.36 -6.79 7.84
N PRO A 431 -2.79 -6.17 8.88
CA PRO A 431 -3.61 -5.65 9.97
C PRO A 431 -4.46 -4.49 9.46
N ALA A 432 -5.70 -4.42 9.95
CA ALA A 432 -6.42 -3.17 9.91
C ALA A 432 -5.70 -2.22 10.86
N GLY A 433 -4.80 -1.39 10.34
CA GLY A 433 -4.18 -0.33 11.14
C GLY A 433 -5.22 0.59 11.78
N HIS A 434 -4.80 1.55 12.60
CA HIS A 434 -5.72 2.53 13.23
C HIS A 434 -6.57 3.33 12.22
N ARG A 435 -6.28 3.22 10.92
CA ARG A 435 -7.19 3.51 9.83
C ARG A 435 -7.17 2.29 8.89
N GLU A 436 -8.33 1.84 8.40
CA GLU A 436 -8.51 0.78 7.38
C GLU A 436 -7.69 1.03 6.08
N ASN A 437 -6.96 2.15 6.00
CA ASN A 437 -6.23 2.68 4.87
C ASN A 437 -5.07 1.82 4.35
N ARG A 438 -4.37 1.01 5.16
CA ARG A 438 -3.17 0.30 4.64
C ARG A 438 -3.54 -0.78 3.62
N ARG A 439 -4.54 -1.61 3.93
CA ARG A 439 -5.06 -2.64 3.00
C ARG A 439 -5.54 -1.99 1.70
N VAL A 440 -6.32 -0.92 1.84
CA VAL A 440 -6.84 -0.15 0.71
C VAL A 440 -5.70 0.46 -0.11
N ALA A 441 -4.66 1.01 0.53
CA ALA A 441 -3.50 1.60 -0.16
C ALA A 441 -2.72 0.57 -0.99
N LEU A 442 -2.49 -0.63 -0.46
CA LEU A 442 -1.85 -1.72 -1.23
C LEU A 442 -2.73 -2.13 -2.43
N LEU A 443 -4.04 -2.23 -2.24
CA LEU A 443 -4.96 -2.52 -3.34
C LEU A 443 -5.08 -1.35 -4.33
N MET A 444 -4.93 -0.10 -3.89
CA MET A 444 -4.85 1.05 -4.79
C MET A 444 -3.58 0.99 -5.62
N SER A 445 -2.45 0.56 -5.04
CA SER A 445 -1.21 0.28 -5.77
C SER A 445 -1.41 -0.83 -6.80
N LEU A 446 -2.14 -1.90 -6.47
CA LEU A 446 -2.51 -2.95 -7.42
C LEU A 446 -3.36 -2.39 -8.57
N PHE A 447 -4.42 -1.62 -8.28
CA PHE A 447 -5.23 -0.98 -9.32
C PHE A 447 -4.42 -0.03 -10.20
N ARG A 448 -3.49 0.73 -9.61
CA ARG A 448 -2.59 1.60 -10.37
C ARG A 448 -1.74 0.80 -11.35
N ALA A 449 -1.13 -0.30 -10.90
CA ALA A 449 -0.35 -1.19 -11.74
C ALA A 449 -1.18 -1.77 -12.89
N LEU A 450 -2.37 -2.30 -12.58
CA LEU A 450 -3.26 -2.88 -13.58
C LEU A 450 -3.73 -1.85 -14.60
N ARG A 451 -4.03 -0.61 -14.19
CA ARG A 451 -4.42 0.46 -15.12
C ARG A 451 -3.28 0.91 -16.00
N ARG A 452 -2.07 1.01 -15.45
CA ARG A 452 -0.88 1.40 -16.20
C ARG A 452 -0.54 0.39 -17.30
N LEU A 453 -0.85 -0.88 -17.07
CA LEU A 453 -0.62 -1.98 -18.01
C LEU A 453 -1.87 -2.37 -18.85
N ASP A 454 -3.00 -1.66 -18.71
CA ASP A 454 -4.31 -1.99 -19.34
C ASP A 454 -4.87 -3.39 -19.03
N ARG A 455 -4.71 -3.85 -17.77
CA ARG A 455 -5.07 -5.20 -17.30
C ARG A 455 -6.19 -5.22 -16.26
N GLU A 456 -6.96 -4.13 -16.10
CA GLU A 456 -8.06 -4.06 -15.11
C GLU A 456 -9.15 -5.12 -15.34
N LYS A 457 -9.42 -5.47 -16.62
CA LYS A 457 -10.39 -6.52 -16.98
C LYS A 457 -10.02 -7.90 -16.46
N GLU A 458 -8.73 -8.19 -16.35
CA GLU A 458 -8.22 -9.49 -15.88
C GLU A 458 -8.45 -9.66 -14.38
N LEU A 459 -8.35 -8.58 -13.60
CA LEU A 459 -8.75 -8.60 -12.18
C LEU A 459 -10.23 -8.97 -12.05
N MET A 460 -11.11 -8.39 -12.87
CA MET A 460 -12.54 -8.72 -12.82
C MET A 460 -12.81 -10.18 -13.24
N ALA A 461 -12.13 -10.68 -14.27
CA ALA A 461 -12.19 -12.09 -14.66
C ALA A 461 -11.70 -13.02 -13.53
N SER A 462 -10.59 -12.65 -12.87
CA SER A 462 -10.03 -13.37 -11.73
C SER A 462 -11.01 -13.41 -10.55
N LEU A 463 -11.68 -12.30 -10.23
CA LEU A 463 -12.70 -12.22 -9.18
C LEU A 463 -13.93 -13.08 -9.49
N GLN A 464 -14.40 -13.07 -10.74
CA GLN A 464 -15.50 -13.92 -11.17
C GLN A 464 -15.15 -15.41 -11.00
N ARG A 465 -13.93 -15.80 -11.38
CA ARG A 465 -13.43 -17.17 -11.20
C ARG A 465 -13.29 -17.53 -9.73
N TYR A 466 -12.78 -16.62 -8.91
CA TYR A 466 -12.67 -16.78 -7.46
C TYR A 466 -14.04 -17.04 -6.81
N CYS A 467 -15.05 -16.27 -7.19
CA CYS A 467 -16.44 -16.45 -6.74
C CYS A 467 -17.01 -17.82 -7.14
N LYS A 468 -16.65 -18.35 -8.32
CA LYS A 468 -17.09 -19.67 -8.79
C LYS A 468 -16.43 -20.80 -7.98
N ILE A 469 -15.11 -20.75 -7.81
CA ILE A 469 -14.31 -21.82 -7.19
C ILE A 469 -14.52 -21.89 -5.67
N LYS A 470 -14.47 -20.76 -4.96
CA LYS A 470 -14.54 -20.78 -3.50
C LYS A 470 -15.96 -21.15 -3.03
N LYS A 471 -16.03 -22.11 -2.09
CA LYS A 471 -17.29 -22.58 -1.49
C LYS A 471 -17.92 -21.55 -0.55
N LYS A 472 -17.09 -20.75 0.13
CA LYS A 472 -17.50 -19.70 1.07
C LYS A 472 -16.77 -18.41 0.71
N LEU A 473 -17.50 -17.31 0.66
CA LEU A 473 -16.95 -15.99 0.32
C LEU A 473 -16.91 -15.09 1.57
N SER A 474 -15.82 -14.33 1.70
CA SER A 474 -15.69 -13.25 2.66
C SER A 474 -15.97 -11.93 1.95
N ILE A 475 -16.66 -11.00 2.60
CA ILE A 475 -16.98 -9.68 2.03
C ILE A 475 -15.76 -8.75 2.08
N LEU A 476 -14.86 -8.96 3.03
CA LEU A 476 -13.75 -8.05 3.31
C LEU A 476 -12.84 -7.78 2.10
N PRO A 477 -12.36 -8.78 1.32
CA PRO A 477 -11.56 -8.52 0.12
C PRO A 477 -12.27 -7.66 -0.93
N PHE A 478 -13.53 -7.97 -1.21
CA PHE A 478 -14.34 -7.26 -2.20
C PHE A 478 -14.63 -5.82 -1.76
N ARG A 479 -14.93 -5.61 -0.47
CA ARG A 479 -15.11 -4.27 0.10
C ARG A 479 -13.84 -3.45 -0.04
N ASN A 480 -12.68 -3.98 0.35
CA ASN A 480 -11.42 -3.25 0.27
C ASN A 480 -11.03 -2.95 -1.19
N LEU A 481 -11.26 -3.88 -2.12
CA LEU A 481 -11.04 -3.68 -3.55
C LEU A 481 -11.94 -2.57 -4.12
N ALA A 482 -13.24 -2.60 -3.79
CA ALA A 482 -14.16 -1.57 -4.25
C ALA A 482 -13.85 -0.18 -3.67
N MET A 483 -13.29 -0.11 -2.45
CA MET A 483 -12.77 1.15 -1.91
C MET A 483 -11.49 1.60 -2.63
N ALA A 484 -10.64 0.65 -2.99
CA ALA A 484 -9.36 0.91 -3.66
C ALA A 484 -9.48 1.24 -5.15
N SER A 485 -10.57 0.86 -5.83
CA SER A 485 -10.75 1.16 -7.25
C SER A 485 -10.82 2.66 -7.50
N CYS A 486 -11.33 3.46 -6.56
CA CYS A 486 -11.65 4.88 -6.74
C CYS A 486 -12.51 5.17 -8.00
N ASP A 487 -13.20 4.14 -8.50
CA ASP A 487 -14.16 4.23 -9.61
C ASP A 487 -15.46 3.56 -9.17
N TYR A 488 -16.56 4.30 -9.30
CA TYR A 488 -17.89 3.83 -8.93
C TYR A 488 -18.36 2.68 -9.82
N LYS A 489 -17.92 2.61 -11.09
CA LYS A 489 -18.31 1.51 -12.01
C LYS A 489 -17.69 0.20 -11.57
N THR A 490 -16.37 0.16 -11.41
CA THR A 490 -15.67 -1.02 -10.89
C THR A 490 -16.17 -1.41 -9.49
N ALA A 491 -16.38 -0.43 -8.59
CA ALA A 491 -16.92 -0.71 -7.26
C ALA A 491 -18.33 -1.33 -7.30
N LEU A 492 -19.21 -0.81 -8.17
CA LEU A 492 -20.55 -1.35 -8.39
C LEU A 492 -20.50 -2.74 -9.01
N GLU A 493 -19.61 -2.99 -9.98
CA GLU A 493 -19.44 -4.29 -10.61
C GLU A 493 -19.00 -5.35 -9.59
N ILE A 494 -18.01 -5.03 -8.75
CA ILE A 494 -17.55 -5.88 -7.64
C ILE A 494 -18.71 -6.17 -6.67
N PHE A 495 -19.49 -5.15 -6.32
CA PHE A 495 -20.64 -5.30 -5.43
C PHE A 495 -21.72 -6.21 -6.03
N MET A 496 -22.06 -6.02 -7.31
CA MET A 496 -23.06 -6.81 -8.00
C MET A 496 -22.61 -8.27 -8.18
N LEU A 497 -21.34 -8.49 -8.54
CA LEU A 497 -20.74 -9.82 -8.62
C LEU A 497 -20.90 -10.59 -7.29
N LEU A 498 -20.72 -9.91 -6.16
CA LEU A 498 -20.85 -10.51 -4.85
C LEU A 498 -22.31 -10.78 -4.47
N ASP A 499 -23.24 -9.90 -4.86
CA ASP A 499 -24.67 -10.10 -4.61
C ASP A 499 -25.24 -11.28 -5.41
N ASP A 500 -24.78 -11.49 -6.64
CA ASP A 500 -25.14 -12.66 -7.45
C ASP A 500 -24.72 -13.98 -6.77
N HIS A 501 -23.66 -13.93 -5.96
CA HIS A 501 -23.14 -15.06 -5.19
C HIS A 501 -23.52 -15.00 -3.70
N ARG A 502 -24.59 -14.26 -3.33
CA ARG A 502 -24.97 -14.05 -1.91
C ARG A 502 -25.20 -15.32 -1.10
N ALA A 503 -25.59 -16.43 -1.75
CA ALA A 503 -25.78 -17.72 -1.09
C ALA A 503 -24.49 -18.29 -0.49
N LYS A 504 -23.32 -17.88 -0.99
CA LYS A 504 -22.00 -18.29 -0.50
C LYS A 504 -21.48 -17.43 0.67
N LEU A 505 -22.19 -16.35 1.02
CA LEU A 505 -21.80 -15.43 2.08
C LEU A 505 -22.25 -15.95 3.45
N LYS A 506 -21.36 -15.86 4.45
CA LYS A 506 -21.68 -16.27 5.83
C LYS A 506 -22.77 -15.39 6.48
N ARG A 507 -22.90 -14.12 6.08
CA ARG A 507 -24.00 -13.23 6.49
C ARG A 507 -24.45 -12.41 5.30
N SER A 508 -25.62 -11.79 5.42
CA SER A 508 -26.17 -10.93 4.37
C SER A 508 -25.20 -9.79 4.00
N LEU A 509 -25.06 -9.54 2.69
CA LEU A 509 -24.28 -8.43 2.14
C LEU A 509 -24.69 -7.09 2.75
N ALA A 510 -25.99 -6.86 2.87
CA ALA A 510 -26.59 -5.67 3.46
C ALA A 510 -26.25 -5.49 4.96
N GLN A 511 -25.72 -6.51 5.65
CA GLN A 511 -25.31 -6.37 7.05
C GLN A 511 -23.82 -6.07 7.21
N GLN A 512 -22.98 -6.38 6.22
CA GLN A 512 -21.52 -6.30 6.35
C GLN A 512 -20.89 -5.19 5.52
N TRP A 513 -21.49 -4.79 4.41
CA TRP A 513 -21.01 -3.68 3.58
C TRP A 513 -21.92 -2.48 3.82
N ALA A 514 -21.44 -1.44 4.49
CA ALA A 514 -22.26 -0.29 4.80
C ALA A 514 -22.23 0.72 3.66
N TRP A 515 -23.33 1.46 3.47
CA TRP A 515 -23.33 2.59 2.53
C TRP A 515 -22.26 3.64 2.87
N THR A 516 -21.83 3.72 4.13
CA THR A 516 -20.75 4.63 4.57
C THR A 516 -19.38 4.26 4.01
N ASP A 517 -19.22 3.03 3.53
CA ASP A 517 -17.99 2.58 2.87
C ASP A 517 -17.90 3.06 1.42
N TRP A 518 -19.03 3.54 0.87
CA TRP A 518 -19.07 4.19 -0.43
C TRP A 518 -18.74 5.66 -0.24
N ALA A 519 -17.76 6.16 -1.00
CA ALA A 519 -17.55 7.59 -1.09
C ALA A 519 -18.86 8.26 -1.53
N THR A 520 -19.25 9.35 -0.87
CA THR A 520 -20.47 10.09 -1.22
C THR A 520 -20.45 10.53 -2.69
N ASP A 521 -19.27 10.82 -3.21
CA ASP A 521 -19.03 11.11 -4.62
C ASP A 521 -19.31 9.93 -5.54
N HIS A 522 -19.07 8.68 -5.12
CA HIS A 522 -19.46 7.50 -5.90
C HIS A 522 -20.97 7.44 -6.06
N ILE A 523 -21.73 7.67 -4.98
CA ILE A 523 -23.21 7.65 -5.03
C ILE A 523 -23.73 8.76 -5.93
N LYS A 524 -23.15 9.96 -5.84
CA LYS A 524 -23.46 11.08 -6.73
C LYS A 524 -23.21 10.71 -8.20
N SER A 525 -22.01 10.24 -8.52
CA SER A 525 -21.64 9.82 -9.88
C SER A 525 -22.53 8.70 -10.40
N MET A 526 -22.92 7.74 -9.55
CA MET A 526 -23.88 6.69 -9.91
C MET A 526 -25.28 7.23 -10.25
N ILE A 527 -25.71 8.30 -9.58
CA ILE A 527 -26.99 8.96 -9.86
C ILE A 527 -26.93 9.76 -11.15
N GLU A 528 -25.79 10.42 -11.39
CA GLU A 528 -25.50 11.23 -12.57
C GLU A 528 -25.32 10.35 -13.83
N ASP A 529 -24.77 9.13 -13.72
CA ASP A 529 -24.64 8.18 -14.83
C ASP A 529 -26.01 7.65 -15.32
N ASP A 530 -26.20 7.63 -16.64
CA ASP A 530 -27.40 7.15 -17.31
C ASP A 530 -27.48 5.65 -17.54
N SER A 531 -26.33 5.00 -17.62
CA SER A 531 -26.24 3.55 -17.74
C SER A 531 -26.72 2.85 -16.46
N ILE A 532 -26.71 3.55 -15.32
CA ILE A 532 -27.02 2.96 -14.01
C ILE A 532 -28.51 3.09 -13.68
N SER A 533 -29.11 1.94 -13.36
CA SER A 533 -30.49 1.88 -12.90
C SER A 533 -30.64 2.51 -11.49
N PRO A 534 -31.72 3.27 -11.22
CA PRO A 534 -32.00 3.76 -9.87
C PRO A 534 -32.10 2.63 -8.83
N ALA A 535 -32.53 1.44 -9.24
CA ALA A 535 -32.63 0.28 -8.35
C ALA A 535 -31.27 -0.14 -7.81
N SER A 536 -30.21 -0.08 -8.63
CA SER A 536 -28.84 -0.35 -8.21
C SER A 536 -28.35 0.67 -7.19
N VAL A 537 -28.63 1.96 -7.40
CA VAL A 537 -28.31 3.03 -6.44
C VAL A 537 -28.96 2.76 -5.09
N TRP A 538 -30.27 2.49 -5.08
CA TRP A 538 -31.00 2.21 -3.84
C TRP A 538 -30.54 0.93 -3.16
N LYS A 539 -30.12 -0.09 -3.91
CA LYS A 539 -29.56 -1.33 -3.35
C LYS A 539 -28.30 -1.03 -2.53
N VAL A 540 -27.40 -0.21 -3.06
CA VAL A 540 -26.18 0.24 -2.36
C VAL A 540 -26.52 1.07 -1.12
N VAL A 541 -27.39 2.09 -1.26
CA VAL A 541 -27.76 3.00 -0.17
C VAL A 541 -28.54 2.29 0.96
N ASN A 542 -29.28 1.24 0.63
CA ASN A 542 -30.00 0.42 1.61
C ASN A 542 -29.10 -0.61 2.30
N CYS A 543 -27.83 -0.76 1.92
CA CYS A 543 -26.90 -1.60 2.63
C CYS A 543 -26.41 -0.96 3.95
N GLY A 544 -26.10 -1.79 4.93
CA GLY A 544 -25.59 -1.37 6.24
C GLY A 544 -26.63 -0.81 7.20
N VAL A 545 -27.93 -1.11 7.03
CA VAL A 545 -28.96 -0.79 8.04
C VAL A 545 -28.70 -1.64 9.28
N ARG A 546 -27.76 -1.18 10.12
CA ARG A 546 -27.36 -1.84 11.35
C ARG A 546 -28.55 -1.89 12.33
N ARG A 547 -28.98 -3.11 12.68
CA ARG A 547 -29.66 -3.37 13.95
C ARG A 547 -28.56 -3.65 14.98
N GLY A 548 -28.18 -2.66 15.79
CA GLY A 548 -27.26 -2.87 16.91
C GLY A 548 -26.10 -1.88 17.00
N PHE A 549 -26.38 -0.59 17.11
CA PHE A 549 -25.38 0.35 17.63
C PHE A 549 -25.14 0.06 19.11
N LEU A 550 -23.88 -0.03 19.53
CA LEU A 550 -23.52 -0.19 20.95
C LEU A 550 -23.72 1.12 21.74
N ASN A 551 -23.83 2.26 21.07
CA ASN A 551 -23.92 3.59 21.67
C ASN A 551 -24.92 4.47 20.90
N LYS A 552 -25.85 5.12 21.63
CA LYS A 552 -26.83 6.07 21.10
C LYS A 552 -26.19 7.26 20.37
N VAL A 553 -25.01 7.72 20.80
CA VAL A 553 -24.29 8.83 20.14
C VAL A 553 -23.86 8.44 18.72
N GLN A 554 -23.36 7.22 18.54
CA GLN A 554 -22.94 6.72 17.22
C GLN A 554 -24.13 6.53 16.29
N GLU A 555 -25.26 6.09 16.82
CA GLU A 555 -26.52 5.98 16.09
C GLU A 555 -27.00 7.36 15.62
N GLN A 556 -27.00 8.38 16.48
CA GLN A 556 -27.37 9.75 16.10
C GLN A 556 -26.45 10.31 15.01
N VAL A 557 -25.13 10.14 15.14
CA VAL A 557 -24.17 10.59 14.12
C VAL A 557 -24.41 9.87 12.79
N TYR A 558 -24.63 8.56 12.83
CA TYR A 558 -24.94 7.76 11.64
C TYR A 558 -26.25 8.22 10.97
N MET A 559 -27.31 8.42 11.75
CA MET A 559 -28.61 8.87 11.24
C MET A 559 -28.52 10.28 10.66
N LYS A 560 -27.77 11.20 11.30
CA LYS A 560 -27.53 12.55 10.77
C LYS A 560 -26.79 12.53 9.44
N ARG A 561 -25.79 11.65 9.28
CA ARG A 561 -25.08 11.46 8.00
C ARG A 561 -25.99 10.87 6.94
N ARG A 562 -26.82 9.88 7.30
CA ARG A 562 -27.78 9.26 6.39
C ARG A 562 -28.88 10.24 5.94
N ALA A 563 -29.36 11.08 6.85
CA ALA A 563 -30.31 12.15 6.54
C ALA A 563 -29.74 13.10 5.48
N ARG A 564 -28.51 13.60 5.69
CA ARG A 564 -27.81 14.47 4.72
C ARG A 564 -27.66 13.79 3.36
N LEU A 565 -27.26 12.51 3.33
CA LEU A 565 -27.17 11.77 2.07
C LEU A 565 -28.53 11.73 1.34
N MET A 566 -29.63 11.50 2.05
CA MET A 566 -30.97 11.47 1.44
C MET A 566 -31.40 12.83 0.89
N GLU A 567 -31.04 13.93 1.58
CA GLU A 567 -31.27 15.29 1.09
C GLU A 567 -30.45 15.57 -0.17
N ASP A 568 -29.17 15.21 -0.17
CA ASP A 568 -28.27 15.40 -1.30
C ASP A 568 -28.69 14.52 -2.50
N MET A 569 -29.09 13.27 -2.26
CA MET A 569 -29.66 12.39 -3.28
C MET A 569 -30.94 12.96 -3.90
N ALA A 570 -31.84 13.53 -3.09
CA ALA A 570 -33.04 14.20 -3.60
C ALA A 570 -32.65 15.34 -4.55
N LEU A 571 -31.64 16.14 -4.18
CA LEU A 571 -31.12 17.21 -5.02
C LEU A 571 -30.49 16.65 -6.32
N TRP A 572 -29.67 15.61 -6.25
CA TRP A 572 -29.03 15.01 -7.43
C TRP A 572 -30.05 14.41 -8.39
N PHE A 573 -31.06 13.68 -7.88
CA PHE A 573 -32.16 13.20 -8.70
C PHE A 573 -32.98 14.34 -9.32
N SER A 574 -33.13 15.47 -8.62
CA SER A 574 -33.88 16.62 -9.13
C SER A 574 -33.19 17.40 -10.24
N LYS A 575 -31.85 17.32 -10.35
CA LYS A 575 -31.05 18.01 -11.37
C LYS A 575 -30.93 17.24 -12.68
N LYS A 576 -31.43 16.01 -12.75
CA LYS A 576 -31.20 15.11 -13.88
C LYS A 576 -32.19 15.35 -15.04
N TYR A 577 -31.75 15.97 -16.14
CA TYR A 577 -32.63 16.49 -17.21
C TYR A 577 -33.10 15.46 -18.25
N HIS A 578 -32.32 14.41 -18.53
CA HIS A 578 -32.64 13.40 -19.55
C HIS A 578 -33.55 12.26 -19.02
N ARG A 579 -33.87 12.25 -17.71
CA ARG A 579 -34.87 11.32 -17.15
C ARG A 579 -36.27 11.90 -17.27
N THR A 580 -37.26 11.03 -17.53
CA THR A 580 -38.65 11.45 -17.53
C THR A 580 -39.02 12.06 -16.17
N ASP A 581 -39.76 13.16 -16.18
CA ASP A 581 -40.09 13.89 -14.96
C ASP A 581 -40.84 13.03 -13.94
N ALA A 582 -41.62 12.05 -14.42
CA ALA A 582 -42.24 11.05 -13.56
C ALA A 582 -41.23 10.15 -12.82
N LYS A 583 -40.15 9.72 -13.49
CA LYS A 583 -39.08 8.93 -12.85
C LYS A 583 -38.29 9.78 -11.87
N ALA A 584 -37.91 11.00 -12.24
CA ALA A 584 -37.20 11.93 -11.35
C ALA A 584 -38.03 12.22 -10.08
N LEU A 585 -39.33 12.54 -10.25
CA LEU A 585 -40.23 12.79 -9.13
C LEU A 585 -40.37 11.57 -8.22
N ARG A 586 -40.49 10.36 -8.80
CA ARG A 586 -40.57 9.13 -8.00
C ARG A 586 -39.33 8.96 -7.10
N GLN A 587 -38.13 9.21 -7.61
CA GLN A 587 -36.90 9.08 -6.83
C GLN A 587 -36.82 10.14 -5.72
N VAL A 588 -37.15 11.40 -6.02
CA VAL A 588 -37.21 12.47 -5.01
C VAL A 588 -38.24 12.15 -3.92
N CYS A 589 -39.41 11.65 -4.29
CA CYS A 589 -40.44 11.22 -3.34
C CYS A 589 -39.97 10.04 -2.47
N LEU A 590 -39.15 9.12 -2.98
CA LEU A 590 -38.58 8.04 -2.17
C LEU A 590 -37.62 8.58 -1.10
N CYS A 591 -36.76 9.55 -1.45
CA CYS A 591 -35.87 10.21 -0.48
C CYS A 591 -36.69 10.93 0.61
N ILE A 592 -37.72 11.68 0.22
CA ILE A 592 -38.59 12.42 1.16
C ILE A 592 -39.43 11.49 2.02
N GLY A 593 -39.98 10.42 1.42
CA GLY A 593 -40.70 9.38 2.14
C GLY A 593 -39.81 8.71 3.20
N TRP A 594 -38.53 8.49 2.88
CA TRP A 594 -37.57 7.99 3.85
C TRP A 594 -37.34 8.97 5.00
N LEU A 595 -37.11 10.26 4.72
CA LEU A 595 -36.92 11.30 5.76
C LEU A 595 -38.14 11.41 6.69
N ARG A 596 -39.34 11.46 6.11
CA ARG A 596 -40.61 11.50 6.85
C ARG A 596 -40.85 10.24 7.69
N GLY A 597 -40.56 9.07 7.13
CA GLY A 597 -40.70 7.79 7.84
C GLY A 597 -39.79 7.66 9.07
N HIS A 598 -38.74 8.49 9.15
CA HIS A 598 -37.82 8.54 10.30
C HIS A 598 -38.01 9.79 11.18
N ASN A 599 -39.12 10.52 11.01
CA ASN A 599 -39.43 11.76 11.75
C ASN A 599 -38.35 12.84 11.63
N ILE A 600 -37.69 12.95 10.47
CA ILE A 600 -36.72 14.00 10.19
C ILE A 600 -37.43 15.15 9.48
N GLU A 601 -37.28 16.36 10.00
CA GLU A 601 -37.81 17.58 9.37
C GLU A 601 -37.18 17.80 7.99
N LEU A 602 -38.00 18.16 7.00
CA LEU A 602 -37.51 18.41 5.66
C LEU A 602 -36.77 19.73 5.62
N SER A 603 -35.49 19.70 5.26
CA SER A 603 -34.73 20.92 5.06
C SER A 603 -35.19 21.67 3.81
N HIS A 604 -34.80 22.95 3.75
CA HIS A 604 -34.98 23.79 2.57
C HIS A 604 -34.42 23.13 1.30
N LYS A 605 -33.29 22.39 1.40
CA LYS A 605 -32.71 21.65 0.26
C LYS A 605 -33.68 20.60 -0.30
N SER A 606 -34.34 19.83 0.56
CA SER A 606 -35.33 18.82 0.12
C SER A 606 -36.52 19.46 -0.57
N LEU A 607 -37.01 20.60 -0.06
CA LEU A 607 -38.11 21.35 -0.67
C LEU A 607 -37.72 21.93 -2.03
N LEU A 608 -36.50 22.46 -2.16
CA LEU A 608 -35.95 22.93 -3.44
C LEU A 608 -35.86 21.79 -4.47
N ALA A 609 -35.46 20.58 -4.05
CA ALA A 609 -35.41 19.42 -4.94
C ALA A 609 -36.81 19.05 -5.46
N VAL A 610 -37.85 19.12 -4.63
CA VAL A 610 -39.24 18.90 -5.07
C VAL A 610 -39.68 19.97 -6.05
N LEU A 611 -39.49 21.24 -5.68
CA LEU A 611 -39.85 22.38 -6.51
C LEU A 611 -39.17 22.29 -7.87
N ALA A 612 -37.88 21.93 -7.90
CA ALA A 612 -37.09 21.80 -9.11
C ALA A 612 -37.66 20.75 -10.09
N VAL A 613 -38.23 19.64 -9.61
CA VAL A 613 -38.85 18.63 -10.48
C VAL A 613 -40.29 18.99 -10.85
N VAL A 614 -41.10 19.43 -9.89
CA VAL A 614 -42.51 19.76 -10.12
C VAL A 614 -42.67 20.97 -11.05
N SER A 615 -41.72 21.91 -11.02
CA SER A 615 -41.72 23.09 -11.88
C SER A 615 -41.17 22.85 -13.29
N ARG A 616 -40.66 21.66 -13.64
CA ARG A 616 -40.10 21.41 -14.99
C ARG A 616 -41.11 21.53 -16.10
N GLU A 617 -42.30 20.96 -15.90
CA GLU A 617 -43.42 21.07 -16.85
C GLU A 617 -43.76 22.56 -17.06
N LEU A 618 -43.82 23.35 -15.98
CA LEU A 618 -44.03 24.80 -16.05
C LEU A 618 -42.90 25.52 -16.80
N LYS A 619 -41.63 25.13 -16.59
CA LYS A 619 -40.48 25.71 -17.30
C LYS A 619 -40.47 25.40 -18.80
N ARG A 620 -41.13 24.31 -19.21
CA ARG A 620 -41.30 23.93 -20.64
C ARG A 620 -42.49 24.62 -21.31
N GLY A 621 -43.17 25.54 -20.62
CA GLY A 621 -44.36 26.20 -21.15
C GLY A 621 -45.66 25.39 -20.97
N GLU A 622 -45.63 24.25 -20.28
CA GLU A 622 -46.84 23.47 -20.00
C GLU A 622 -47.56 24.02 -18.75
N PRO A 623 -48.89 23.82 -18.60
CA PRO A 623 -49.62 24.27 -17.41
C PRO A 623 -49.25 23.48 -16.12
N GLY A 624 -48.54 22.36 -16.26
CA GLY A 624 -48.14 21.48 -15.16
C GLY A 624 -49.31 20.75 -14.50
N ARG A 625 -49.04 19.58 -13.90
CA ARG A 625 -50.11 18.77 -13.27
C ARG A 625 -50.62 19.38 -11.96
N THR A 626 -51.92 19.69 -11.89
CA THR A 626 -52.59 20.26 -10.70
C THR A 626 -52.31 19.48 -9.42
N ARG A 627 -52.38 18.14 -9.47
CA ARG A 627 -52.11 17.28 -8.30
C ARG A 627 -50.69 17.45 -7.75
N ARG A 628 -49.67 17.60 -8.61
CA ARG A 628 -48.27 17.75 -8.19
C ARG A 628 -48.02 19.12 -7.57
N LEU A 629 -48.60 20.15 -8.16
CA LEU A 629 -48.47 21.53 -7.68
C LEU A 629 -49.21 21.74 -6.36
N PHE A 630 -50.41 21.18 -6.22
CA PHE A 630 -51.14 21.17 -4.95
C PHE A 630 -50.37 20.42 -3.86
N TRP A 631 -49.81 19.26 -4.19
CA TRP A 631 -48.95 18.51 -3.28
C TRP A 631 -47.72 19.31 -2.83
N LEU A 632 -47.02 19.99 -3.75
CA LEU A 632 -45.90 20.88 -3.42
C LEU A 632 -46.31 22.01 -2.49
N VAL A 633 -47.42 22.71 -2.77
CA VAL A 633 -47.90 23.83 -1.94
C VAL A 633 -48.26 23.38 -0.53
N ASN A 634 -48.91 22.21 -0.39
CA ASN A 634 -49.19 21.64 0.94
C ASN A 634 -47.91 21.19 1.65
N LEU A 635 -46.91 20.72 0.91
CA LEU A 635 -45.61 20.39 1.48
C LEU A 635 -44.90 21.65 1.99
N VAL A 636 -44.94 22.76 1.24
CA VAL A 636 -44.37 24.04 1.71
C VAL A 636 -45.11 24.55 2.95
N GLU A 637 -46.44 24.49 2.97
CA GLU A 637 -47.24 24.87 4.14
C GLU A 637 -46.85 24.09 5.40
N GLN A 638 -46.66 22.77 5.26
CA GLN A 638 -46.34 21.90 6.39
C GLN A 638 -44.99 22.23 7.04
N TYR A 639 -43.99 22.70 6.28
CA TYR A 639 -42.62 22.86 6.77
C TYR A 639 -42.11 24.31 6.82
N GLN A 640 -42.69 25.23 6.03
CA GLN A 640 -42.33 26.66 6.03
C GLN A 640 -43.50 27.56 6.49
N GLY A 641 -44.70 27.01 6.63
CA GLY A 641 -45.86 27.74 7.14
C GLY A 641 -46.77 28.33 6.05
N PRO A 642 -47.89 28.94 6.47
CA PRO A 642 -48.97 29.37 5.58
C PRO A 642 -48.64 30.64 4.77
N GLU A 643 -47.61 31.40 5.15
CA GLU A 643 -47.17 32.60 4.41
C GLU A 643 -46.39 32.22 3.15
N GLU A 644 -45.39 31.35 3.29
CA GLU A 644 -44.59 30.78 2.22
C GLU A 644 -45.47 29.96 1.26
N ARG A 645 -46.48 29.25 1.80
CA ARG A 645 -47.52 28.62 0.99
C ARG A 645 -48.16 29.62 0.03
N ARG A 646 -48.64 30.76 0.55
CA ARG A 646 -49.31 31.81 -0.23
C ARG A 646 -48.37 32.42 -1.26
N ALA A 647 -47.10 32.65 -0.89
CA ALA A 647 -46.08 33.18 -1.80
C ALA A 647 -45.81 32.22 -2.97
N VAL A 648 -45.54 30.94 -2.68
CA VAL A 648 -45.27 29.91 -3.69
C VAL A 648 -46.50 29.67 -4.57
N ALA A 649 -47.70 29.60 -4.00
CA ALA A 649 -48.94 29.43 -4.75
C ALA A 649 -49.16 30.58 -5.75
N LYS A 650 -48.96 31.84 -5.34
CA LYS A 650 -49.05 33.01 -6.22
C LYS A 650 -48.05 32.94 -7.38
N VAL A 651 -46.81 32.52 -7.12
CA VAL A 651 -45.78 32.38 -8.17
C VAL A 651 -46.16 31.28 -9.16
N LEU A 652 -46.58 30.11 -8.68
CA LEU A 652 -47.00 29.00 -9.54
C LEU A 652 -48.24 29.34 -10.38
N GLU A 653 -49.18 30.10 -9.81
CA GLU A 653 -50.37 30.56 -10.53
C GLU A 653 -50.02 31.57 -11.63
N ARG A 654 -49.10 32.51 -11.35
CA ARG A 654 -48.58 33.44 -12.37
C ARG A 654 -47.91 32.68 -13.52
N TRP A 655 -47.08 31.68 -13.23
CA TRP A 655 -46.46 30.82 -14.25
C TRP A 655 -47.50 30.06 -15.09
N ARG A 656 -48.55 29.51 -14.46
CA ARG A 656 -49.63 28.85 -15.20
C ARG A 656 -50.36 29.79 -16.14
N ARG A 657 -50.68 31.01 -15.70
CA ARG A 657 -51.36 32.01 -16.55
C ARG A 657 -50.48 32.38 -17.74
N ALA A 658 -49.21 32.70 -17.49
CA ALA A 658 -48.26 33.02 -18.56
C ALA A 658 -48.13 31.88 -19.60
N ASN A 659 -48.08 30.62 -19.14
CA ASN A 659 -48.02 29.46 -20.03
C ASN A 659 -49.33 29.23 -20.80
N ALA A 660 -50.48 29.48 -20.16
CA ALA A 660 -51.79 29.41 -20.82
C ALA A 660 -51.90 30.47 -21.93
N ASP A 661 -51.47 31.70 -21.66
CA ASP A 661 -51.47 32.79 -22.64
C ASP A 661 -50.56 32.46 -23.84
N LEU A 662 -49.38 31.87 -23.60
CA LEU A 662 -48.47 31.39 -24.65
C LEU A 662 -49.09 30.26 -25.49
N SER A 663 -49.83 29.35 -24.87
CA SER A 663 -50.51 28.25 -25.59
C SER A 663 -51.68 28.72 -26.46
N VAL A 664 -52.37 29.80 -26.06
CA VAL A 664 -53.50 30.38 -26.81
C VAL A 664 -53.02 31.20 -28.02
N CYS A 665 -51.80 31.75 -27.97
CA CYS A 665 -51.21 32.53 -29.07
C CYS A 665 -50.50 31.69 -30.15
N GLY A 666 -50.44 30.35 -30.04
CA GLY A 666 -49.90 29.47 -31.09
C GLY A 666 -48.39 29.59 -31.36
N ILE A 667 -47.61 30.15 -30.42
CA ILE A 667 -46.16 30.31 -30.57
C ILE A 667 -45.47 29.11 -29.92
N ASP A 668 -44.91 28.21 -30.75
CA ASP A 668 -44.15 27.05 -30.29
C ASP A 668 -42.92 27.48 -29.49
N ALA A 669 -42.87 27.11 -28.21
CA ALA A 669 -41.87 27.52 -27.23
C ALA A 669 -40.53 26.75 -27.34
N SER A 670 -40.14 26.29 -28.54
CA SER A 670 -38.91 25.50 -28.75
C SER A 670 -37.64 26.33 -28.91
N SER A 671 -37.71 27.66 -28.79
CA SER A 671 -36.56 28.56 -28.88
C SER A 671 -36.42 29.46 -27.64
N ARG A 672 -36.07 28.88 -26.48
CA ARG A 672 -35.45 29.61 -25.35
C ARG A 672 -34.83 28.68 -24.32
#